data_AF-A0AAI8WEC8-F1
#
_entry.id   AF-A0AAI8WEC8-F1
#
_cell.length_a   1.000
_cell.length_b   1.000
_cell.length_c   1.000
_cell.angle_alpha   90.00
_cell.angle_beta   90.00
_cell.angle_gamma   90.00
#
_symmetry.space_group_name_H-M   'P 1'
#
loop_
_entity.id
_entity.type
_entity.pdbx_description
1 polymer ?
#
loop_
_entity_poly.entity_id
_entity_poly.type
_entity_poly.pdbx_seq_one_letter_code
_entity_poly.pdbx_strand_id
1 'polypeptide(L)'
;MKLKLFFTTFLLIVSLQFSNMQVHAEADSYQSLEDYYEFFKNEYASFEQTFEEFSAGYYNQTPYLDEDQLKEYAHSVNDTYLTEEAEWLAKIPPLWSFNIGNSLDNITFEKKPEYGTYDLLNTVQPGDVIFEVNRADMVIRYLHHVMIVDDIVEETHMINGKEETFTYIRTIEATKGNFGAKSDGVVYGVLDDERFDYTNASILRVPEATVLQKQAAVLFMKSQLGKKYSALDIIGHRDRTFSRQSWYCSMLVWAAYMNATPDGSIDDLTPGDDPNFHGIDIESKDDLFESPTITPNDIKRSDKLEKISPSFPEHIDYIKNITWSGEGAPLQGEDFVFSPNSNLYYLENDYHFLAIDQNNQRPYTNKSLTLGRNANGNVVAQLDLFTNFALTDEAKQKYADKNIPVVPNGIELADIPNYVMNWINRYTQCSFDIVYSKDITTDSNHLRYNPTYSKIDQKAHPSYGYLVSQVVHTPPAFTQRKFDYTENLSVYENYDLAYPNPLNYDVSYTKNRPTWYYFFNNFHALIKLENGTYRSATYLRFHGSFTTPASQRNGYGLNHDFTMTDEAKTIYQNYYYHIGVNQSVDYAIDWLNQYTKEEVLIVYSTNITNDLKRLNDGTATVGKGLNNQGKLVNCII
;
A
#
# COMPACT_ATOMS: atom_id res chain seq x y z
N MET A 1 61.02 17.01 -9.71
CA MET A 1 60.11 17.33 -8.59
C MET A 1 59.89 18.84 -8.55
N LYS A 2 58.88 19.35 -9.28
CA LYS A 2 58.31 20.72 -9.27
C LYS A 2 57.33 20.83 -10.45
N LEU A 3 56.16 20.19 -10.33
CA LEU A 3 55.03 20.38 -11.27
C LEU A 3 53.71 19.88 -10.65
N LYS A 4 53.45 20.24 -9.38
CA LYS A 4 52.20 19.89 -8.67
C LYS A 4 51.62 21.05 -7.84
N LEU A 5 52.07 22.28 -8.06
CA LEU A 5 51.67 23.43 -7.22
C LEU A 5 51.06 24.61 -8.00
N PHE A 6 50.58 24.37 -9.23
CA PHE A 6 49.90 25.42 -10.03
C PHE A 6 48.42 25.11 -10.34
N PHE A 7 47.96 23.87 -10.13
CA PHE A 7 46.55 23.49 -10.36
C PHE A 7 45.64 23.72 -9.15
N THR A 8 46.19 23.79 -7.94
CA THR A 8 45.41 24.02 -6.71
C THR A 8 45.19 25.49 -6.39
N THR A 9 45.88 26.41 -7.06
CA THR A 9 45.70 27.87 -6.84
C THR A 9 44.71 28.50 -7.82
N PHE A 10 44.47 27.88 -8.98
CA PHE A 10 43.45 28.34 -9.93
C PHE A 10 42.02 27.98 -9.47
N LEU A 11 41.83 26.81 -8.84
CA LEU A 11 40.54 26.42 -8.23
C LEU A 11 40.16 27.25 -7.00
N LEU A 12 41.11 27.86 -6.30
CA LEU A 12 40.82 28.71 -5.14
C LEU A 12 40.47 30.17 -5.52
N ILE A 13 40.83 30.62 -6.72
CA ILE A 13 40.55 31.99 -7.18
C ILE A 13 39.18 32.07 -7.87
N VAL A 14 38.69 30.99 -8.48
CA VAL A 14 37.31 30.91 -8.98
C VAL A 14 36.28 30.76 -7.83
N SER A 15 36.69 30.24 -6.68
CA SER A 15 35.84 30.13 -5.47
C SER A 15 35.83 31.37 -4.57
N LEU A 16 36.60 32.43 -4.90
CA LEU A 16 36.72 33.65 -4.09
C LEU A 16 36.22 34.94 -4.78
N GLN A 17 35.56 34.84 -5.94
CA GLN A 17 34.84 35.98 -6.55
C GLN A 17 33.31 35.90 -6.46
N PHE A 18 32.74 34.81 -5.93
CA PHE A 18 31.33 34.74 -5.56
C PHE A 18 31.18 34.99 -4.06
N SER A 19 31.38 36.23 -3.62
CA SER A 19 30.89 36.67 -2.31
C SER A 19 30.59 38.16 -2.35
N ASN A 20 29.32 38.49 -2.08
CA ASN A 20 28.77 39.83 -1.89
C ASN A 20 28.36 40.60 -3.16
N MET A 21 27.47 40.01 -3.96
CA MET A 21 26.30 40.77 -4.42
C MET A 21 25.13 40.37 -3.54
N GLN A 22 24.81 41.26 -2.61
CA GLN A 22 23.57 41.23 -1.85
C GLN A 22 22.44 41.50 -2.86
N VAL A 23 21.93 40.44 -3.48
CA VAL A 23 20.70 40.51 -4.28
C VAL A 23 19.57 40.78 -3.30
N HIS A 24 18.98 41.97 -3.39
CA HIS A 24 17.69 42.24 -2.80
C HIS A 24 16.69 41.31 -3.49
N ALA A 25 16.26 40.26 -2.78
CA ALA A 25 15.10 39.48 -3.15
C ALA A 25 13.86 40.34 -2.94
N GLU A 26 13.45 41.06 -3.99
CA GLU A 26 12.03 41.28 -4.24
C GLU A 26 11.55 40.07 -5.04
N ALA A 27 10.54 39.39 -4.50
CA ALA A 27 9.96 38.17 -5.03
C ALA A 27 9.05 38.52 -6.21
N ASP A 28 9.61 38.45 -7.42
CA ASP A 28 8.91 38.12 -8.66
C ASP A 28 9.74 36.99 -9.32
N SER A 29 9.08 35.95 -9.83
CA SER A 29 9.68 34.69 -10.26
C SER A 29 10.56 34.83 -11.51
N TYR A 30 11.86 35.03 -11.32
CA TYR A 30 12.82 34.98 -12.43
C TYR A 30 13.17 33.52 -12.79
N GLN A 31 13.04 33.17 -14.06
CA GLN A 31 13.47 31.86 -14.58
C GLN A 31 15.00 31.77 -14.57
N SER A 32 15.54 30.74 -13.93
CA SER A 32 16.98 30.53 -13.80
C SER A 32 17.55 29.66 -14.93
N LEU A 33 18.87 29.68 -15.09
CA LEU A 33 19.59 28.73 -15.95
C LEU A 33 19.27 27.27 -15.56
N GLU A 34 19.08 27.00 -14.27
CA GLU A 34 18.77 25.67 -13.76
C GLU A 34 17.37 25.21 -14.21
N ASP A 35 16.40 26.13 -14.23
CA ASP A 35 15.05 25.77 -14.68
C ASP A 35 15.00 25.46 -16.18
N TYR A 36 15.72 26.22 -17.02
CA TYR A 36 15.84 25.89 -18.44
C TYR A 36 16.59 24.58 -18.68
N TYR A 37 17.65 24.33 -17.89
CA TYR A 37 18.39 23.07 -17.97
C TYR A 37 17.52 21.87 -17.61
N GLU A 38 16.79 21.93 -16.49
CA GLU A 38 15.90 20.86 -16.07
C GLU A 38 14.73 20.69 -17.05
N PHE A 39 14.23 21.77 -17.66
CA PHE A 39 13.28 21.64 -18.78
C PHE A 39 13.89 20.82 -19.94
N PHE A 40 15.04 21.21 -20.48
CA PHE A 40 15.63 20.52 -21.64
C PHE A 40 15.97 19.06 -21.36
N LYS A 41 16.52 18.78 -20.17
CA LYS A 41 16.84 17.43 -19.71
C LYS A 41 15.62 16.52 -19.59
N ASN A 42 14.46 17.07 -19.25
CA ASN A 42 13.22 16.31 -19.12
C ASN A 42 12.42 16.25 -20.44
N GLU A 43 12.59 17.22 -21.32
CA GLU A 43 11.86 17.35 -22.58
C GLU A 43 12.51 16.55 -23.73
N TYR A 44 13.84 16.58 -23.83
CA TYR A 44 14.58 16.06 -24.97
C TYR A 44 15.44 14.87 -24.56
N ALA A 45 15.11 13.67 -25.04
CA ALA A 45 15.92 12.48 -24.81
C ALA A 45 17.34 12.61 -25.41
N SER A 46 17.48 13.43 -26.45
CA SER A 46 18.74 13.80 -27.11
C SER A 46 19.60 14.82 -26.33
N PHE A 47 19.10 15.40 -25.23
CA PHE A 47 19.85 16.40 -24.46
C PHE A 47 20.87 15.74 -23.51
N GLU A 48 22.09 15.54 -24.00
CA GLU A 48 23.18 14.90 -23.25
C GLU A 48 24.12 15.87 -22.51
N GLN A 49 23.84 17.18 -22.51
CA GLN A 49 24.71 18.18 -21.85
C GLN A 49 24.66 18.09 -20.32
N THR A 50 25.80 18.26 -19.67
CA THR A 50 25.80 18.52 -18.20
C THR A 50 25.37 19.95 -17.91
N PHE A 51 24.96 20.23 -16.66
CA PHE A 51 24.63 21.60 -16.26
C PHE A 51 25.81 22.56 -16.44
N GLU A 52 27.04 22.10 -16.21
CA GLU A 52 28.26 22.88 -16.44
C GLU A 52 28.49 23.20 -17.92
N GLU A 53 28.19 22.26 -18.82
CA GLU A 53 28.31 22.47 -20.27
C GLU A 53 27.26 23.45 -20.77
N PHE A 54 26.00 23.28 -20.34
CA PHE A 54 24.89 24.16 -20.68
C PHE A 54 25.14 25.60 -20.19
N SER A 55 25.57 25.75 -18.93
CA SER A 55 25.87 27.06 -18.34
C SER A 55 27.12 27.70 -18.97
N ALA A 56 28.16 26.93 -19.28
CA ALA A 56 29.31 27.44 -20.02
C ALA A 56 28.93 27.93 -21.43
N GLY A 57 27.98 27.27 -22.09
CA GLY A 57 27.43 27.69 -23.38
C GLY A 57 26.82 29.10 -23.32
N TYR A 58 26.06 29.40 -22.27
CA TYR A 58 25.52 30.74 -22.01
C TYR A 58 26.63 31.75 -21.72
N TYR A 59 27.50 31.46 -20.74
CA TYR A 59 28.51 32.42 -20.29
C TYR A 59 29.61 32.72 -21.31
N ASN A 60 29.79 31.84 -22.32
CA ASN A 60 30.66 32.12 -23.47
C ASN A 60 30.08 33.16 -24.43
N GLN A 61 28.76 33.35 -24.43
CA GLN A 61 28.06 34.36 -25.26
C GLN A 61 27.88 35.67 -24.49
N THR A 62 27.63 35.58 -23.18
CA THR A 62 27.39 36.74 -22.31
C THR A 62 28.15 36.61 -20.98
N PRO A 63 28.94 37.63 -20.58
CA PRO A 63 29.77 37.53 -19.36
C PRO A 63 29.01 37.72 -18.03
N TYR A 64 27.70 37.98 -18.06
CA TYR A 64 26.83 38.16 -16.88
C TYR A 64 25.43 37.59 -17.14
N LEU A 65 24.67 37.34 -16.08
CA LEU A 65 23.29 36.86 -16.19
C LEU A 65 22.36 38.04 -16.53
N ASP A 66 21.64 37.89 -17.63
CA ASP A 66 20.63 38.81 -18.16
C ASP A 66 19.45 37.97 -18.66
N GLU A 67 18.23 38.36 -18.28
CA GLU A 67 17.03 37.57 -18.50
C GLU A 67 16.67 37.45 -19.99
N ASP A 68 16.71 38.56 -20.73
CA ASP A 68 16.37 38.58 -22.15
C ASP A 68 17.39 37.75 -22.95
N GLN A 69 18.67 37.87 -22.60
CA GLN A 69 19.72 37.06 -23.22
C GLN A 69 19.65 35.59 -22.82
N LEU A 70 19.22 35.28 -21.60
CA LEU A 70 18.98 33.90 -21.16
C LEU A 70 17.82 33.27 -21.94
N LYS A 71 16.72 34.01 -22.12
CA LYS A 71 15.59 33.61 -22.95
C LYS A 71 16.03 33.36 -24.39
N GLU A 72 16.78 34.29 -24.99
CA GLU A 72 17.30 34.15 -26.36
C GLU A 72 18.20 32.91 -26.50
N TYR A 73 19.11 32.70 -25.55
CA TYR A 73 19.95 31.52 -25.51
C TYR A 73 19.12 30.23 -25.38
N ALA A 74 18.17 30.19 -24.44
CA ALA A 74 17.29 29.05 -24.25
C ALA A 74 16.47 28.75 -25.51
N HIS A 75 15.92 29.77 -26.19
CA HIS A 75 15.24 29.59 -27.48
C HIS A 75 16.16 28.95 -28.53
N SER A 76 17.41 29.39 -28.63
CA SER A 76 18.37 28.82 -29.59
C SER A 76 18.70 27.34 -29.31
N VAL A 77 18.80 26.97 -28.02
CA VAL A 77 19.00 25.59 -27.58
C VAL A 77 17.73 24.78 -27.90
N ASN A 78 16.57 25.30 -27.54
CA ASN A 78 15.27 24.68 -27.79
C ASN A 78 15.07 24.35 -29.27
N ASP A 79 15.29 25.31 -30.18
CA ASP A 79 15.10 25.13 -31.61
C ASP A 79 15.98 24.00 -32.19
N THR A 80 17.19 23.84 -31.64
CA THR A 80 18.14 22.80 -32.04
C THR A 80 17.62 21.43 -31.63
N TYR A 81 17.36 21.23 -30.33
CA TYR A 81 16.95 19.93 -29.80
C TYR A 81 15.53 19.52 -30.21
N LEU A 82 14.59 20.48 -30.28
CA LEU A 82 13.23 20.25 -30.74
C LEU A 82 13.19 19.63 -32.15
N THR A 83 14.07 20.10 -33.02
CA THR A 83 14.15 19.60 -34.40
C THR A 83 14.66 18.16 -34.42
N GLU A 84 15.78 17.89 -33.73
CA GLU A 84 16.38 16.56 -33.69
C GLU A 84 15.44 15.52 -33.06
N GLU A 85 14.79 15.90 -31.96
CA GLU A 85 13.84 15.06 -31.24
C GLU A 85 12.59 14.78 -32.08
N ALA A 86 11.99 15.80 -32.71
CA ALA A 86 10.83 15.62 -33.58
C ALA A 86 11.17 14.71 -34.77
N GLU A 87 12.34 14.89 -35.40
CA GLU A 87 12.81 14.05 -36.51
C GLU A 87 13.02 12.59 -36.11
N TRP A 88 13.44 12.35 -34.88
CA TRP A 88 13.58 11.00 -34.34
C TRP A 88 12.20 10.38 -34.07
N LEU A 89 11.34 11.07 -33.32
CA LEU A 89 10.00 10.59 -32.97
C LEU A 89 9.10 10.36 -34.18
N ALA A 90 9.19 11.19 -35.22
CA ALA A 90 8.37 11.02 -36.42
C ALA A 90 8.73 9.78 -37.26
N LYS A 91 9.87 9.15 -37.00
CA LYS A 91 10.26 7.88 -37.64
C LYS A 91 9.69 6.66 -36.91
N ILE A 92 9.14 6.85 -35.71
CA ILE A 92 8.50 5.79 -34.92
C ILE A 92 7.20 5.38 -35.65
N PRO A 93 7.05 4.09 -36.03
CA PRO A 93 5.88 3.65 -36.77
C PRO A 93 4.60 3.72 -35.91
N PRO A 94 3.44 4.06 -36.50
CA PRO A 94 2.19 4.07 -35.74
C PRO A 94 1.75 2.67 -35.33
N LEU A 95 1.18 2.54 -34.12
CA LEU A 95 0.50 1.33 -33.69
C LEU A 95 -0.91 1.24 -34.30
N TRP A 96 -1.42 0.02 -34.43
CA TRP A 96 -2.81 -0.25 -34.85
C TRP A 96 -3.84 0.44 -33.94
N SER A 97 -3.49 0.62 -32.65
CA SER A 97 -4.33 1.18 -31.59
C SER A 97 -4.45 2.71 -31.66
N PHE A 98 -3.64 3.41 -32.45
CA PHE A 98 -3.72 4.88 -32.61
C PHE A 98 -4.94 5.33 -33.42
N ASN A 99 -5.47 4.46 -34.28
CA ASN A 99 -6.63 4.77 -35.10
C ASN A 99 -7.38 3.47 -35.39
N ILE A 100 -8.49 3.24 -34.70
CA ILE A 100 -9.36 2.10 -34.96
C ILE A 100 -10.49 2.43 -35.93
N GLY A 101 -10.81 3.71 -36.13
CA GLY A 101 -11.85 4.21 -37.02
C GLY A 101 -12.43 5.54 -36.53
N ASN A 102 -13.29 6.19 -37.31
CA ASN A 102 -13.93 7.47 -36.95
C ASN A 102 -15.45 7.37 -36.73
N SER A 103 -15.99 6.16 -36.78
CA SER A 103 -17.39 5.85 -36.49
C SER A 103 -17.45 4.50 -35.80
N LEU A 104 -18.35 4.35 -34.83
CA LEU A 104 -18.55 3.08 -34.11
C LEU A 104 -18.98 1.94 -35.06
N ASP A 105 -19.65 2.27 -36.17
CA ASP A 105 -20.04 1.29 -37.20
C ASP A 105 -18.85 0.80 -38.04
N ASN A 106 -17.67 1.41 -37.91
CA ASN A 106 -16.51 1.16 -38.75
C ASN A 106 -15.18 1.17 -37.95
N ILE A 107 -15.22 0.70 -36.70
CA ILE A 107 -13.99 0.43 -35.95
C ILE A 107 -13.44 -0.96 -36.27
N THR A 108 -12.12 -1.10 -36.23
CA THR A 108 -11.41 -2.34 -36.60
C THR A 108 -10.27 -2.64 -35.64
N PHE A 109 -10.07 -3.92 -35.34
CA PHE A 109 -9.05 -4.42 -34.42
C PHE A 109 -8.13 -5.39 -35.15
N GLU A 110 -6.81 -5.19 -35.02
CA GLU A 110 -5.81 -6.12 -35.56
C GLU A 110 -5.50 -7.26 -34.57
N LYS A 111 -5.63 -6.97 -33.26
CA LYS A 111 -5.48 -7.93 -32.17
C LYS A 111 -6.30 -7.49 -30.95
N LYS A 112 -6.39 -8.37 -29.96
CA LYS A 112 -7.04 -8.08 -28.67
C LYS A 112 -6.10 -7.20 -27.82
N PRO A 113 -6.59 -6.12 -27.21
CA PRO A 113 -5.79 -5.28 -26.32
C PRO A 113 -5.47 -5.99 -24.99
N GLU A 114 -4.35 -5.62 -24.39
CA GLU A 114 -3.80 -6.21 -23.16
C GLU A 114 -3.76 -5.19 -22.01
N TYR A 115 -4.02 -5.63 -20.78
CA TYR A 115 -4.21 -4.74 -19.59
C TYR A 115 -3.60 -5.30 -18.30
N GLY A 116 -2.68 -6.25 -18.41
CA GLY A 116 -2.11 -6.96 -17.27
C GLY A 116 -1.02 -6.18 -16.52
N THR A 117 -0.30 -5.30 -17.20
CA THR A 117 0.98 -4.72 -16.74
C THR A 117 0.78 -3.45 -15.94
N TYR A 118 -0.11 -2.58 -16.39
CA TYR A 118 -0.31 -1.24 -15.84
C TYR A 118 -1.63 -1.10 -15.05
N ASP A 119 -2.46 -2.15 -14.99
CA ASP A 119 -3.79 -2.15 -14.35
C ASP A 119 -4.71 -1.02 -14.86
N LEU A 120 -4.59 -0.69 -16.15
CA LEU A 120 -5.22 0.49 -16.75
C LEU A 120 -6.75 0.46 -16.62
N LEU A 121 -7.38 -0.71 -16.77
CA LEU A 121 -8.84 -0.87 -16.67
C LEU A 121 -9.41 -0.46 -15.30
N ASN A 122 -8.59 -0.51 -14.24
CA ASN A 122 -8.98 -0.08 -12.90
C ASN A 122 -8.53 1.35 -12.57
N THR A 123 -7.67 1.93 -13.41
CA THR A 123 -7.00 3.22 -13.14
C THR A 123 -7.64 4.37 -13.93
N VAL A 124 -7.88 4.15 -15.23
CA VAL A 124 -8.43 5.20 -16.10
C VAL A 124 -9.92 5.38 -15.88
N GLN A 125 -10.40 6.56 -16.23
CA GLN A 125 -11.82 6.92 -16.20
C GLN A 125 -12.18 7.75 -17.45
N PRO A 126 -13.45 7.72 -17.89
CA PRO A 126 -13.96 8.65 -18.90
C PRO A 126 -13.61 10.09 -18.57
N GLY A 127 -13.08 10.82 -19.56
CA GLY A 127 -12.59 12.18 -19.42
C GLY A 127 -11.10 12.30 -19.09
N ASP A 128 -10.43 11.25 -18.62
CA ASP A 128 -8.98 11.34 -18.39
C ASP A 128 -8.24 11.71 -19.67
N VAL A 129 -7.20 12.53 -19.54
CA VAL A 129 -6.32 12.93 -20.63
C VAL A 129 -5.12 11.99 -20.63
N ILE A 130 -4.84 11.34 -21.75
CA ILE A 130 -3.62 10.53 -21.90
C ILE A 130 -2.58 11.38 -22.61
N PHE A 131 -1.43 11.55 -21.97
CA PHE A 131 -0.26 12.21 -22.54
C PHE A 131 0.74 11.16 -23.02
N GLU A 132 1.19 11.25 -24.27
CA GLU A 132 2.12 10.31 -24.90
C GLU A 132 3.41 11.04 -25.25
N VAL A 133 4.54 10.60 -24.68
CA VAL A 133 5.85 11.23 -24.90
C VAL A 133 6.37 10.92 -26.31
N ASN A 134 6.34 9.66 -26.73
CA ASN A 134 7.05 9.22 -27.93
C ASN A 134 6.25 9.39 -29.23
N ARG A 135 5.72 10.60 -29.47
CA ARG A 135 4.99 10.98 -30.69
C ARG A 135 5.36 12.41 -31.08
N ALA A 136 5.33 12.74 -32.36
CA ALA A 136 5.60 14.12 -32.83
C ALA A 136 4.95 14.38 -34.20
N ASP A 137 4.78 15.66 -34.56
CA ASP A 137 4.48 16.07 -35.95
C ASP A 137 5.61 16.92 -36.53
N MET A 138 6.10 16.50 -37.69
CA MET A 138 7.20 17.14 -38.41
C MET A 138 6.83 18.43 -39.14
N VAL A 139 5.55 18.70 -39.40
CA VAL A 139 5.17 19.84 -40.24
C VAL A 139 5.47 21.17 -39.57
N ILE A 140 5.40 21.22 -38.25
CA ILE A 140 5.72 22.40 -37.44
C ILE A 140 6.48 22.06 -36.16
N ARG A 141 7.07 20.86 -36.09
CA ARG A 141 8.02 20.42 -35.05
C ARG A 141 7.50 20.60 -33.63
N TYR A 142 6.39 19.94 -33.30
CA TYR A 142 5.97 19.79 -31.91
C TYR A 142 6.10 18.34 -31.46
N LEU A 143 6.44 18.19 -30.19
CA LEU A 143 6.56 16.92 -29.53
C LEU A 143 5.25 16.53 -28.85
N HIS A 144 5.20 15.25 -28.57
CA HIS A 144 4.19 14.55 -27.79
C HIS A 144 2.80 14.53 -28.45
N HIS A 145 1.89 13.87 -27.76
CA HIS A 145 0.51 13.76 -28.19
C HIS A 145 -0.41 13.67 -26.98
N VAL A 146 -1.65 14.16 -27.13
CA VAL A 146 -2.68 14.05 -26.11
C VAL A 146 -4.01 13.59 -26.69
N MET A 147 -4.78 12.87 -25.90
CA MET A 147 -6.13 12.41 -26.23
C MET A 147 -7.01 12.38 -24.99
N ILE A 148 -8.32 12.21 -25.16
CA ILE A 148 -9.24 11.94 -24.05
C ILE A 148 -9.65 10.47 -24.03
N VAL A 149 -9.83 9.92 -22.84
CA VAL A 149 -10.54 8.65 -22.64
C VAL A 149 -12.03 8.89 -22.86
N ASP A 150 -12.59 8.19 -23.85
CA ASP A 150 -14.03 8.20 -24.11
C ASP A 150 -14.76 7.36 -23.07
N ASP A 151 -14.47 6.06 -23.05
CA ASP A 151 -15.18 5.09 -22.22
C ASP A 151 -14.40 3.77 -22.09
N ILE A 152 -14.77 2.95 -21.11
CA ILE A 152 -14.30 1.57 -20.96
C ILE A 152 -15.47 0.67 -21.38
N VAL A 153 -15.34 0.00 -22.52
CA VAL A 153 -16.46 -0.71 -23.14
C VAL A 153 -16.16 -2.19 -23.33
N GLU A 154 -17.18 -3.03 -23.21
CA GLU A 154 -17.16 -4.43 -23.60
C GLU A 154 -18.00 -4.60 -24.88
N GLU A 155 -17.34 -4.98 -25.97
CA GLU A 155 -17.97 -5.11 -27.28
C GLU A 155 -17.44 -6.36 -28.01
N THR A 156 -18.19 -6.81 -29.02
CA THR A 156 -17.79 -7.93 -29.89
C THR A 156 -17.29 -7.40 -31.23
N HIS A 157 -16.06 -7.76 -31.57
CA HIS A 157 -15.39 -7.32 -32.80
C HIS A 157 -14.77 -8.49 -33.56
N MET A 158 -14.57 -8.29 -34.87
CA MET A 158 -13.88 -9.26 -35.72
C MET A 158 -12.37 -9.07 -35.63
N ILE A 159 -11.66 -10.10 -35.16
CA ILE A 159 -10.19 -10.16 -35.15
C ILE A 159 -9.77 -11.40 -35.92
N ASN A 160 -8.96 -11.23 -36.98
CA ASN A 160 -8.46 -12.33 -37.82
C ASN A 160 -9.57 -13.29 -38.32
N GLY A 161 -10.75 -12.75 -38.65
CA GLY A 161 -11.88 -13.53 -39.16
C GLY A 161 -12.71 -14.26 -38.09
N LYS A 162 -12.49 -13.96 -36.81
CA LYS A 162 -13.25 -14.53 -35.68
C LYS A 162 -13.89 -13.43 -34.83
N GLU A 163 -15.13 -13.62 -34.41
CA GLU A 163 -15.79 -12.77 -33.42
C GLU A 163 -15.17 -13.01 -32.05
N GLU A 164 -14.72 -11.95 -31.41
CA GLU A 164 -14.15 -11.95 -30.06
C GLU A 164 -14.83 -10.86 -29.24
N THR A 165 -15.27 -11.19 -28.03
CA THR A 165 -15.79 -10.24 -27.05
C THR A 165 -14.69 -9.89 -26.05
N PHE A 166 -14.44 -8.60 -25.84
CA PHE A 166 -13.43 -8.13 -24.89
C PHE A 166 -13.70 -6.70 -24.42
N THR A 167 -13.23 -6.41 -23.21
CA THR A 167 -13.22 -5.05 -22.64
C THR A 167 -12.02 -4.28 -23.16
N TYR A 168 -12.20 -3.01 -23.51
CA TYR A 168 -11.09 -2.11 -23.89
C TYR A 168 -11.35 -0.65 -23.50
N ILE A 169 -10.26 0.10 -23.34
CA ILE A 169 -10.29 1.56 -23.11
C ILE A 169 -10.34 2.24 -24.48
N ARG A 170 -11.46 2.88 -24.80
CA ARG A 170 -11.61 3.66 -26.03
C ARG A 170 -11.19 5.10 -25.78
N THR A 171 -10.44 5.68 -26.72
CA THR A 171 -9.99 7.08 -26.66
C THR A 171 -10.51 7.86 -27.87
N ILE A 172 -10.51 9.20 -27.80
CA ILE A 172 -10.75 10.08 -28.96
C ILE A 172 -9.56 11.02 -29.08
N GLU A 173 -8.98 11.07 -30.28
CA GLU A 173 -7.78 11.86 -30.58
C GLU A 173 -7.83 12.48 -31.97
N ALA A 174 -7.15 13.63 -32.15
CA ALA A 174 -6.86 14.16 -33.48
C ALA A 174 -5.48 13.70 -33.91
N THR A 175 -5.41 12.78 -34.87
CA THR A 175 -4.18 12.10 -35.27
C THR A 175 -3.92 12.21 -36.77
N LYS A 176 -2.64 12.08 -37.13
CA LYS A 176 -2.15 12.08 -38.51
C LYS A 176 -1.12 10.97 -38.66
N GLY A 177 -1.22 10.21 -39.73
CA GLY A 177 -0.29 9.11 -39.98
C GLY A 177 -0.70 8.24 -41.15
N ASN A 178 0.18 7.30 -41.50
CA ASN A 178 -0.14 6.32 -42.53
C ASN A 178 -0.81 5.10 -41.89
N PHE A 179 -2.11 5.20 -41.60
CA PHE A 179 -2.91 4.14 -40.99
C PHE A 179 -3.53 3.19 -42.04
N GLY A 180 -2.82 2.95 -43.14
CA GLY A 180 -3.30 2.14 -44.26
C GLY A 180 -4.53 2.77 -44.93
N ALA A 181 -5.68 2.08 -44.86
CA ALA A 181 -6.92 2.54 -45.46
C ALA A 181 -7.73 3.52 -44.58
N LYS A 182 -7.29 3.77 -43.34
CA LYS A 182 -8.00 4.64 -42.39
C LYS A 182 -7.64 6.11 -42.65
N SER A 183 -8.64 6.99 -42.57
CA SER A 183 -8.44 8.43 -42.74
C SER A 183 -7.79 9.06 -41.51
N ASP A 184 -6.89 10.02 -41.75
CA ASP A 184 -6.43 10.98 -40.74
C ASP A 184 -7.55 11.88 -40.25
N GLY A 185 -7.43 12.40 -39.02
CA GLY A 185 -8.42 13.29 -38.42
C GLY A 185 -8.73 12.99 -36.97
N VAL A 186 -9.93 13.40 -36.55
CA VAL A 186 -10.49 13.04 -35.25
C VAL A 186 -11.04 11.62 -35.34
N VAL A 187 -10.47 10.72 -34.55
CA VAL A 187 -10.73 9.27 -34.62
C VAL A 187 -10.86 8.68 -33.23
N TYR A 188 -11.35 7.44 -33.19
CA TYR A 188 -11.21 6.58 -32.03
C TYR A 188 -9.84 5.90 -32.01
N GLY A 189 -9.27 5.78 -30.81
CA GLY A 189 -8.11 4.96 -30.51
C GLY A 189 -8.43 3.92 -29.43
N VAL A 190 -7.44 3.09 -29.14
CA VAL A 190 -7.42 2.17 -28.00
C VAL A 190 -6.20 2.52 -27.15
N LEU A 191 -6.39 2.60 -25.84
CA LEU A 191 -5.29 2.61 -24.88
C LEU A 191 -5.16 1.20 -24.31
N ASP A 192 -4.01 0.56 -24.48
CA ASP A 192 -3.66 -0.74 -23.90
C ASP A 192 -2.22 -0.73 -23.39
N ASP A 193 -1.78 -1.81 -22.73
CA ASP A 193 -0.43 -1.90 -22.16
C ASP A 193 0.67 -1.70 -23.21
N GLU A 194 0.49 -2.25 -24.42
CA GLU A 194 1.45 -2.09 -25.52
C GLU A 194 1.59 -0.63 -25.90
N ARG A 195 0.46 0.07 -26.14
CA ARG A 195 0.48 1.50 -26.44
C ARG A 195 1.08 2.31 -25.31
N PHE A 196 0.65 2.05 -24.08
CA PHE A 196 1.08 2.78 -22.89
C PHE A 196 2.60 2.73 -22.71
N ASP A 197 3.18 1.54 -22.86
CA ASP A 197 4.63 1.31 -22.82
C ASP A 197 5.35 1.95 -24.01
N TYR A 198 4.86 1.67 -25.23
CA TYR A 198 5.46 2.13 -26.47
C TYR A 198 5.56 3.65 -26.57
N THR A 199 4.53 4.35 -26.10
CA THR A 199 4.49 5.82 -26.15
C THR A 199 4.98 6.50 -24.88
N ASN A 200 5.41 5.72 -23.88
CA ASN A 200 5.75 6.21 -22.53
C ASN A 200 4.65 7.14 -21.99
N ALA A 201 3.43 6.61 -21.95
CA ALA A 201 2.24 7.38 -21.67
C ALA A 201 2.09 7.72 -20.17
N SER A 202 1.31 8.76 -19.89
CA SER A 202 0.86 9.13 -18.55
C SER A 202 -0.62 9.45 -18.56
N ILE A 203 -1.30 9.15 -17.45
CA ILE A 203 -2.71 9.45 -17.25
C ILE A 203 -2.78 10.76 -16.47
N LEU A 204 -3.51 11.74 -17.00
CA LEU A 204 -3.76 13.03 -16.38
C LEU A 204 -5.27 13.18 -16.15
N ARG A 205 -5.67 13.73 -15.01
CA ARG A 205 -7.08 13.93 -14.67
C ARG A 205 -7.29 15.33 -14.14
N VAL A 206 -8.41 15.94 -14.51
CA VAL A 206 -8.86 17.21 -13.95
C VAL A 206 -9.64 16.90 -12.66
N PRO A 207 -9.05 17.05 -11.45
CA PRO A 207 -9.69 16.63 -10.20
C PRO A 207 -10.91 17.51 -9.86
N GLU A 208 -10.86 18.80 -10.20
CA GLU A 208 -11.94 19.76 -9.95
C GLU A 208 -13.14 19.59 -10.90
N ALA A 209 -12.98 18.86 -12.01
CA ALA A 209 -14.05 18.64 -12.96
C ALA A 209 -15.12 17.71 -12.40
N THR A 210 -16.37 18.17 -12.40
CA THR A 210 -17.53 17.34 -12.09
C THR A 210 -17.69 16.20 -13.09
N VAL A 211 -18.42 15.14 -12.70
CA VAL A 211 -18.77 14.03 -13.62
C VAL A 211 -19.47 14.56 -14.88
N LEU A 212 -20.34 15.57 -14.74
CA LEU A 212 -21.05 16.19 -15.86
C LEU A 212 -20.10 16.94 -16.80
N GLN A 213 -19.09 17.64 -16.27
CA GLN A 213 -18.09 18.32 -17.10
C GLN A 213 -17.22 17.33 -17.87
N LYS A 214 -16.79 16.23 -17.24
CA LYS A 214 -16.06 15.16 -17.95
C LYS A 214 -16.90 14.58 -19.09
N GLN A 215 -18.19 14.36 -18.84
CA GLN A 215 -19.13 13.92 -19.88
C GLN A 215 -19.29 14.95 -21.00
N ALA A 216 -19.42 16.24 -20.68
CA ALA A 216 -19.52 17.32 -21.67
C ALA A 216 -18.25 17.41 -22.55
N ALA A 217 -17.06 17.28 -21.95
CA ALA A 217 -15.79 17.24 -22.68
C ALA A 217 -15.74 16.04 -23.65
N VAL A 218 -16.08 14.84 -23.19
CA VAL A 218 -16.16 13.64 -24.05
C VAL A 218 -17.21 13.81 -25.16
N LEU A 219 -18.37 14.40 -24.86
CA LEU A 219 -19.43 14.67 -25.85
C LEU A 219 -18.96 15.67 -26.91
N PHE A 220 -18.24 16.72 -26.51
CA PHE A 220 -17.61 17.65 -27.45
C PHE A 220 -16.67 16.87 -28.38
N MET A 221 -15.75 16.08 -27.83
CA MET A 221 -14.80 15.28 -28.62
C MET A 221 -15.50 14.34 -29.61
N LYS A 222 -16.53 13.62 -29.17
CA LYS A 222 -17.36 12.74 -30.03
C LYS A 222 -17.96 13.48 -31.21
N SER A 223 -18.45 14.68 -30.98
CA SER A 223 -19.08 15.49 -32.03
C SER A 223 -18.09 16.01 -33.09
N GLN A 224 -16.78 15.91 -32.81
CA GLN A 224 -15.72 16.28 -33.74
C GLN A 224 -15.22 15.11 -34.60
N LEU A 225 -15.67 13.87 -34.36
CA LEU A 225 -15.23 12.68 -35.10
C LEU A 225 -15.37 12.84 -36.62
N GLY A 226 -14.34 12.39 -37.34
CA GLY A 226 -14.26 12.47 -38.80
C GLY A 226 -13.80 13.83 -39.35
N LYS A 227 -13.67 14.87 -38.51
CA LYS A 227 -13.03 16.13 -38.93
C LYS A 227 -11.56 15.92 -39.22
N LYS A 228 -11.02 16.74 -40.13
CA LYS A 228 -9.65 16.57 -40.61
C LYS A 228 -8.63 16.92 -39.54
N TYR A 229 -7.44 16.37 -39.68
CA TYR A 229 -6.30 16.82 -38.92
C TYR A 229 -5.64 18.02 -39.62
N SER A 230 -5.23 19.03 -38.86
CA SER A 230 -4.40 20.13 -39.38
C SER A 230 -3.46 20.62 -38.29
N ALA A 231 -2.17 20.53 -38.56
CA ALA A 231 -1.13 21.17 -37.76
C ALA A 231 -0.93 22.65 -38.14
N LEU A 232 -1.32 23.08 -39.35
CA LEU A 232 -1.17 24.47 -39.81
C LEU A 232 -2.12 25.45 -39.10
N ASP A 233 -3.16 24.89 -38.50
CA ASP A 233 -4.13 25.50 -37.60
C ASP A 233 -3.52 26.13 -36.34
N ILE A 234 -2.26 25.78 -36.05
CA ILE A 234 -1.42 26.34 -34.98
C ILE A 234 -0.99 27.79 -35.29
N ILE A 235 -1.07 28.23 -36.55
CA ILE A 235 -0.79 29.62 -36.95
C ILE A 235 -2.01 30.55 -36.66
N GLY A 236 -3.10 30.02 -36.11
CA GLY A 236 -4.34 30.75 -35.78
C GLY A 236 -4.53 30.98 -34.27
N HIS A 237 -5.41 31.93 -33.93
CA HIS A 237 -5.84 32.16 -32.54
C HIS A 237 -6.53 30.93 -31.93
N ARG A 238 -6.47 30.82 -30.59
CA ARG A 238 -7.24 29.84 -29.81
C ARG A 238 -8.72 29.87 -30.23
N ASP A 239 -9.21 28.74 -30.73
CA ASP A 239 -10.59 28.61 -31.23
C ASP A 239 -11.15 27.26 -30.80
N ARG A 240 -12.11 27.37 -29.88
CA ARG A 240 -12.80 26.26 -29.25
C ARG A 240 -14.15 25.93 -29.90
N THR A 241 -14.50 26.58 -31.01
CA THR A 241 -15.85 26.47 -31.58
C THR A 241 -16.08 25.11 -32.23
N PHE A 242 -17.31 24.62 -32.11
CA PHE A 242 -17.76 23.41 -32.78
C PHE A 242 -17.66 23.52 -34.31
N SER A 243 -17.68 24.72 -34.88
CA SER A 243 -17.70 24.94 -36.33
C SER A 243 -16.37 24.68 -37.04
N ARG A 244 -15.29 24.48 -36.27
CA ARG A 244 -13.94 24.29 -36.77
C ARG A 244 -13.85 23.12 -37.76
N GLN A 245 -13.09 23.27 -38.84
CA GLN A 245 -13.02 22.27 -39.92
C GLN A 245 -11.94 21.21 -39.71
N SER A 246 -10.97 21.52 -38.86
CA SER A 246 -9.85 20.65 -38.55
C SER A 246 -9.35 20.84 -37.12
N TRP A 247 -8.64 19.85 -36.62
CA TRP A 247 -8.10 19.84 -35.27
C TRP A 247 -6.66 19.33 -35.25
N TYR A 248 -5.92 19.73 -34.23
CA TYR A 248 -4.73 19.03 -33.77
C TYR A 248 -4.94 18.61 -32.32
N CYS A 249 -4.12 17.67 -31.84
CA CYS A 249 -4.38 16.91 -30.63
C CYS A 249 -4.69 17.76 -29.38
N SER A 250 -3.80 18.67 -29.00
CA SER A 250 -3.94 19.48 -27.79
C SER A 250 -5.02 20.56 -27.89
N MET A 251 -5.19 21.25 -29.02
CA MET A 251 -6.29 22.21 -29.17
C MET A 251 -7.67 21.54 -29.05
N LEU A 252 -7.80 20.33 -29.58
CA LEU A 252 -9.04 19.57 -29.48
C LEU A 252 -9.36 19.19 -28.02
N VAL A 253 -8.38 18.66 -27.29
CA VAL A 253 -8.54 18.29 -25.87
C VAL A 253 -8.79 19.54 -25.00
N TRP A 254 -8.06 20.63 -25.24
CA TRP A 254 -8.28 21.90 -24.58
C TRP A 254 -9.68 22.45 -24.85
N ALA A 255 -10.12 22.50 -26.11
CA ALA A 255 -11.45 22.98 -26.48
C ALA A 255 -12.56 22.17 -25.81
N ALA A 256 -12.37 20.85 -25.66
CA ALA A 256 -13.31 19.98 -24.97
C ALA A 256 -13.55 20.40 -23.52
N TYR A 257 -12.47 20.63 -22.76
CA TYR A 257 -12.56 21.05 -21.36
C TYR A 257 -12.93 22.53 -21.20
N MET A 258 -12.43 23.38 -22.07
CA MET A 258 -12.78 24.79 -22.12
C MET A 258 -14.30 24.93 -22.35
N ASN A 259 -14.93 24.09 -23.16
CA ASN A 259 -16.37 24.17 -23.41
C ASN A 259 -17.24 23.44 -22.37
N ALA A 260 -16.65 22.72 -21.41
CA ALA A 260 -17.39 21.86 -20.48
C ALA A 260 -17.92 22.61 -19.27
N THR A 261 -19.24 22.78 -19.18
CA THR A 261 -19.89 23.52 -18.09
C THR A 261 -20.33 22.61 -16.93
N PRO A 262 -20.47 23.14 -15.70
CA PRO A 262 -20.88 22.37 -14.53
C PRO A 262 -22.24 21.65 -14.64
N ASP A 263 -23.13 22.12 -15.51
CA ASP A 263 -24.45 21.51 -15.77
C ASP A 263 -24.41 20.41 -16.85
N GLY A 264 -23.23 20.11 -17.41
CA GLY A 264 -23.03 19.09 -18.42
C GLY A 264 -23.37 19.54 -19.85
N SER A 265 -23.59 20.84 -20.06
CA SER A 265 -23.74 21.40 -21.40
C SER A 265 -22.38 21.75 -22.03
N ILE A 266 -22.41 22.00 -23.34
CA ILE A 266 -21.25 22.48 -24.11
C ILE A 266 -21.54 23.94 -24.42
N ASP A 267 -20.75 24.84 -23.86
CA ASP A 267 -20.79 26.26 -24.22
C ASP A 267 -19.58 26.56 -25.09
N ASP A 268 -19.75 26.70 -26.40
CA ASP A 268 -18.68 27.05 -27.35
C ASP A 268 -18.83 28.48 -27.91
N LEU A 269 -19.79 29.26 -27.40
CA LEU A 269 -20.18 30.57 -27.94
C LEU A 269 -19.86 31.74 -27.00
N THR A 270 -19.92 31.54 -25.68
CA THR A 270 -19.68 32.60 -24.69
C THR A 270 -18.20 32.99 -24.67
N PRO A 271 -17.80 34.25 -24.84
CA PRO A 271 -16.37 34.62 -24.80
C PRO A 271 -15.65 34.09 -23.54
N GLY A 272 -14.42 33.60 -23.69
CA GLY A 272 -13.69 32.98 -22.56
C GLY A 272 -13.31 33.95 -21.45
N ASP A 273 -13.36 35.26 -21.74
CA ASP A 273 -13.19 36.36 -20.79
C ASP A 273 -14.53 36.83 -20.17
N ASP A 274 -15.67 36.23 -20.54
CA ASP A 274 -16.96 36.52 -19.93
C ASP A 274 -17.00 35.97 -18.50
N PRO A 275 -17.38 36.77 -17.49
CA PRO A 275 -17.46 36.31 -16.10
C PRO A 275 -18.48 35.19 -15.85
N ASN A 276 -19.41 34.94 -16.78
CA ASN A 276 -20.37 33.83 -16.71
C ASN A 276 -19.86 32.57 -17.43
N PHE A 277 -18.66 32.62 -17.99
CA PHE A 277 -18.04 31.45 -18.59
C PHE A 277 -17.51 30.51 -17.50
N HIS A 278 -17.93 29.25 -17.55
CA HIS A 278 -17.64 28.24 -16.53
C HIS A 278 -16.85 27.04 -17.06
N GLY A 279 -16.19 27.23 -18.20
CA GLY A 279 -15.25 26.28 -18.78
C GLY A 279 -14.04 26.01 -17.89
N ILE A 280 -13.36 24.90 -18.15
CA ILE A 280 -12.10 24.58 -17.48
C ILE A 280 -10.95 24.82 -18.45
N ASP A 281 -10.18 25.87 -18.19
CA ASP A 281 -8.97 26.16 -18.95
C ASP A 281 -7.81 25.28 -18.46
N ILE A 282 -7.52 24.23 -19.21
CA ILE A 282 -6.44 23.27 -18.92
C ILE A 282 -5.12 23.64 -19.63
N GLU A 283 -4.97 24.88 -20.07
CA GLU A 283 -3.71 25.41 -20.58
C GLU A 283 -2.85 25.94 -19.43
N SER A 284 -1.57 25.55 -19.37
CA SER A 284 -0.60 26.13 -18.43
C SER A 284 -0.50 27.64 -18.58
N LYS A 285 -0.35 28.35 -17.45
CA LYS A 285 0.00 29.79 -17.42
C LYS A 285 1.51 30.02 -17.30
N ASP A 286 2.26 28.98 -16.99
CA ASP A 286 3.71 28.99 -16.80
C ASP A 286 4.37 28.37 -18.04
N ASP A 287 4.40 29.12 -19.15
CA ASP A 287 5.09 28.70 -20.35
C ASP A 287 6.49 29.31 -20.43
N LEU A 288 7.50 28.45 -20.55
CA LEU A 288 8.91 28.84 -20.65
C LEU A 288 9.26 29.46 -22.00
N PHE A 289 8.46 29.17 -23.02
CA PHE A 289 8.63 29.65 -24.38
C PHE A 289 7.27 30.13 -24.89
N GLU A 290 6.93 31.42 -24.71
CA GLU A 290 5.63 31.98 -25.12
C GLU A 290 5.17 31.45 -26.49
N SER A 291 4.24 30.50 -26.47
CA SER A 291 3.69 29.89 -27.67
C SER A 291 2.33 30.51 -27.99
N PRO A 292 2.06 30.93 -29.25
CA PRO A 292 0.73 31.44 -29.62
C PRO A 292 -0.35 30.33 -29.65
N THR A 293 -0.05 29.14 -29.13
CA THR A 293 -0.69 27.86 -29.49
C THR A 293 -0.70 26.96 -28.28
N ILE A 294 -1.67 26.05 -28.22
CA ILE A 294 -1.81 25.13 -27.08
C ILE A 294 -1.09 23.85 -27.42
N THR A 295 0.03 23.55 -26.77
CA THR A 295 0.82 22.34 -26.99
C THR A 295 0.40 21.21 -26.04
N PRO A 296 0.75 19.95 -26.34
CA PRO A 296 0.59 18.85 -25.37
C PRO A 296 1.26 19.14 -24.02
N ASN A 297 2.40 19.84 -24.00
CA ASN A 297 3.10 20.18 -22.76
C ASN A 297 2.38 21.25 -21.95
N ASP A 298 1.64 22.15 -22.58
CA ASP A 298 0.83 23.13 -21.85
C ASP A 298 -0.29 22.45 -21.08
N ILE A 299 -0.84 21.37 -21.65
CA ILE A 299 -1.79 20.51 -20.95
C ILE A 299 -1.08 19.74 -19.84
N LYS A 300 0.05 19.08 -20.12
CA LYS A 300 0.80 18.31 -19.10
C LYS A 300 1.23 19.14 -17.90
N ARG A 301 1.62 20.41 -18.12
CA ARG A 301 2.11 21.33 -17.08
C ARG A 301 1.00 22.12 -16.39
N SER A 302 -0.24 22.01 -16.84
CA SER A 302 -1.36 22.76 -16.24
C SER A 302 -1.54 22.40 -14.78
N ASP A 303 -1.71 23.43 -13.94
CA ASP A 303 -2.06 23.30 -12.52
C ASP A 303 -3.45 22.69 -12.28
N LYS A 304 -4.24 22.54 -13.34
CA LYS A 304 -5.57 21.91 -13.32
C LYS A 304 -5.55 20.41 -13.53
N LEU A 305 -4.38 19.82 -13.83
CA LEU A 305 -4.24 18.41 -14.12
C LEU A 305 -3.35 17.73 -13.08
N GLU A 306 -3.79 16.59 -12.59
CA GLU A 306 -3.03 15.72 -11.70
C GLU A 306 -2.66 14.43 -12.45
N LYS A 307 -1.41 13.99 -12.28
CA LYS A 307 -0.99 12.67 -12.75
C LYS A 307 -1.66 11.58 -11.92
N ILE A 308 -2.20 10.57 -12.58
CA ILE A 308 -2.91 9.47 -11.95
C ILE A 308 -2.08 8.19 -12.01
N SER A 309 -1.92 7.58 -10.83
CA SER A 309 -1.31 6.26 -10.64
C SER A 309 -2.37 5.19 -10.38
N PRO A 310 -2.06 3.91 -10.68
CA PRO A 310 -2.85 2.78 -10.19
C PRO A 310 -3.02 2.82 -8.67
N SER A 311 -4.28 2.72 -8.22
CA SER A 311 -4.66 2.78 -6.82
C SER A 311 -5.92 1.93 -6.58
N PHE A 312 -6.26 1.71 -5.31
CA PHE A 312 -7.50 1.01 -4.95
C PHE A 312 -8.64 2.01 -4.73
N PRO A 313 -9.89 1.70 -5.12
CA PRO A 313 -11.04 2.58 -4.87
C PRO A 313 -11.26 2.87 -3.37
N GLU A 314 -10.96 1.90 -2.51
CA GLU A 314 -11.10 1.96 -1.06
C GLU A 314 -9.81 2.47 -0.39
N HIS A 315 -9.11 3.42 -1.01
CA HIS A 315 -7.77 3.83 -0.61
C HIS A 315 -7.74 4.40 0.82
N ILE A 316 -7.02 3.70 1.70
CA ILE A 316 -6.56 4.23 2.99
C ILE A 316 -5.11 4.67 2.81
N ASP A 317 -4.79 5.90 3.23
CA ASP A 317 -3.43 6.43 3.26
C ASP A 317 -2.69 5.93 4.51
N TYR A 318 -2.10 4.74 4.41
CA TYR A 318 -1.33 4.06 5.46
C TYR A 318 -0.02 4.75 5.81
N ILE A 319 0.52 5.58 4.91
CA ILE A 319 1.76 6.33 5.14
C ILE A 319 1.51 7.70 5.75
N LYS A 320 0.27 8.03 6.10
CA LYS A 320 -0.04 9.28 6.79
C LYS A 320 0.76 9.41 8.09
N ASN A 321 1.54 10.49 8.19
CA ASN A 321 2.45 10.80 9.31
C ASN A 321 3.71 9.91 9.42
N ILE A 322 3.96 9.07 8.42
CA ILE A 322 5.16 8.26 8.29
C ILE A 322 6.06 8.88 7.23
N THR A 323 7.36 8.91 7.50
CA THR A 323 8.39 9.22 6.50
C THR A 323 8.77 7.96 5.74
N TRP A 324 8.88 8.03 4.41
CA TRP A 324 9.22 6.87 3.59
C TRP A 324 10.34 7.16 2.59
N SER A 325 11.11 6.13 2.26
CA SER A 325 12.15 6.17 1.22
C SER A 325 12.06 4.99 0.26
N GLY A 326 12.27 5.28 -1.02
CA GLY A 326 12.40 4.33 -2.13
C GLY A 326 13.86 3.92 -2.43
N GLU A 327 14.85 4.37 -1.68
CA GLU A 327 16.27 4.08 -2.00
C GLU A 327 16.71 2.65 -1.61
N GLY A 328 15.86 1.89 -0.92
CA GLY A 328 16.16 0.51 -0.50
C GLY A 328 17.12 0.37 0.67
N ALA A 329 17.77 1.46 1.10
CA ALA A 329 18.58 1.51 2.31
C ALA A 329 17.90 2.40 3.37
N PRO A 330 17.96 2.04 4.66
CA PRO A 330 17.45 2.91 5.71
C PRO A 330 18.21 4.24 5.72
N LEU A 331 17.51 5.34 5.40
CA LEU A 331 18.01 6.69 5.61
C LEU A 331 17.62 7.16 7.00
N GLN A 332 18.45 8.03 7.59
CA GLN A 332 18.21 8.51 8.95
C GLN A 332 16.91 9.31 9.02
N GLY A 333 15.91 8.76 9.72
CA GLY A 333 14.64 9.42 9.97
C GLY A 333 13.44 8.75 9.32
N GLU A 334 13.66 7.91 8.31
CA GLU A 334 12.61 7.20 7.57
C GLU A 334 11.98 6.08 8.42
N ASP A 335 10.66 5.95 8.37
CA ASP A 335 9.93 4.88 9.08
C ASP A 335 9.52 3.74 8.15
N PHE A 336 9.37 3.98 6.84
CA PHE A 336 9.07 2.96 5.83
C PHE A 336 10.14 2.95 4.74
N VAL A 337 10.71 1.78 4.45
CA VAL A 337 11.78 1.63 3.45
C VAL A 337 11.39 0.55 2.45
N PHE A 338 11.44 0.88 1.17
CA PHE A 338 11.38 -0.10 0.09
C PHE A 338 12.37 0.23 -1.01
N SER A 339 12.66 -0.75 -1.88
CA SER A 339 13.44 -0.53 -3.09
C SER A 339 12.59 -0.90 -4.31
N PRO A 340 12.61 -0.13 -5.40
CA PRO A 340 11.97 -0.48 -6.67
C PRO A 340 12.40 -1.84 -7.20
N ASN A 341 13.61 -2.27 -6.86
CA ASN A 341 14.20 -3.53 -7.33
C ASN A 341 14.00 -4.70 -6.35
N SER A 342 13.14 -4.53 -5.33
CA SER A 342 12.94 -5.50 -4.26
C SER A 342 11.47 -5.72 -3.96
N ASN A 343 11.12 -6.97 -3.70
CA ASN A 343 9.79 -7.35 -3.21
C ASN A 343 9.66 -7.17 -1.68
N LEU A 344 10.62 -6.51 -1.04
CA LEU A 344 10.80 -6.48 0.40
C LEU A 344 10.64 -5.05 0.93
N TYR A 345 9.77 -4.93 1.92
CA TYR A 345 9.34 -3.70 2.55
C TYR A 345 9.67 -3.79 4.02
N TYR A 346 10.21 -2.70 4.57
CA TYR A 346 10.66 -2.65 5.95
C TYR A 346 10.09 -1.45 6.68
N LEU A 347 9.76 -1.68 7.94
CA LEU A 347 9.43 -0.64 8.91
C LEU A 347 10.56 -0.48 9.91
N GLU A 348 10.93 0.77 10.18
CA GLU A 348 11.94 1.17 11.15
C GLU A 348 11.30 1.79 12.40
N ASN A 349 12.14 2.24 13.32
CA ASN A 349 11.72 2.81 14.62
C ASN A 349 10.83 1.81 15.39
N ASP A 350 9.73 2.27 15.97
CA ASP A 350 8.79 1.41 16.69
C ASP A 350 7.56 1.06 15.84
N TYR A 351 7.66 1.14 14.51
CA TYR A 351 6.60 0.73 13.59
C TYR A 351 6.67 -0.77 13.25
N HIS A 352 5.50 -1.37 13.08
CA HIS A 352 5.34 -2.78 12.77
C HIS A 352 4.18 -2.99 11.80
N PHE A 353 4.33 -3.96 10.91
CA PHE A 353 3.20 -4.51 10.18
C PHE A 353 2.41 -5.42 11.10
N LEU A 354 1.08 -5.32 11.06
CA LEU A 354 0.15 -6.18 11.78
C LEU A 354 -0.78 -6.85 10.77
N ALA A 355 -0.79 -8.19 10.77
CA ALA A 355 -1.73 -8.99 9.99
C ALA A 355 -2.65 -9.77 10.92
N ILE A 356 -3.94 -9.88 10.60
CA ILE A 356 -4.87 -10.77 11.30
C ILE A 356 -5.49 -11.71 10.27
N ASP A 357 -5.23 -13.01 10.40
CA ASP A 357 -5.84 -14.03 9.56
C ASP A 357 -7.34 -14.09 9.84
N GLN A 358 -8.16 -13.83 8.82
CA GLN A 358 -9.60 -13.72 8.97
C GLN A 358 -10.27 -15.06 9.29
N ASN A 359 -9.64 -16.19 8.96
CA ASN A 359 -10.21 -17.53 9.16
C ASN A 359 -10.13 -17.98 10.62
N ASN A 360 -9.01 -17.68 11.29
CA ASN A 360 -8.74 -18.15 12.66
C ASN A 360 -8.51 -17.00 13.65
N GLN A 361 -8.58 -15.75 13.20
CA GLN A 361 -8.38 -14.53 13.98
C GLN A 361 -7.00 -14.47 14.65
N ARG A 362 -6.00 -15.17 14.10
CA ARG A 362 -4.63 -15.17 14.62
C ARG A 362 -3.90 -13.92 14.14
N PRO A 363 -3.37 -13.10 15.07
CA PRO A 363 -2.59 -11.94 14.70
C PRO A 363 -1.11 -12.34 14.49
N TYR A 364 -0.44 -11.66 13.56
CA TYR A 364 0.98 -11.78 13.24
C TYR A 364 1.59 -10.38 13.10
N THR A 365 2.86 -10.23 13.49
CA THR A 365 3.53 -8.94 13.37
C THR A 365 5.00 -9.11 13.01
N ASN A 366 5.50 -8.22 12.16
CA ASN A 366 6.90 -8.16 11.78
C ASN A 366 7.27 -6.74 11.32
N LYS A 367 8.56 -6.45 11.30
CA LYS A 367 9.12 -5.25 10.66
C LYS A 367 9.33 -5.43 9.16
N SER A 368 9.41 -6.66 8.69
CA SER A 368 9.53 -6.97 7.26
C SER A 368 8.21 -7.46 6.68
N LEU A 369 7.96 -7.12 5.43
CA LEU A 369 6.90 -7.64 4.60
C LEU A 369 7.50 -7.97 3.23
N THR A 370 7.23 -9.16 2.71
CA THR A 370 7.53 -9.51 1.31
C THR A 370 6.24 -9.54 0.50
N LEU A 371 6.16 -8.73 -0.56
CA LEU A 371 5.10 -8.78 -1.56
C LEU A 371 5.70 -8.74 -2.97
N GLY A 372 5.41 -9.75 -3.78
CA GLY A 372 5.83 -9.79 -5.19
C GLY A 372 5.79 -11.19 -5.78
N ARG A 373 6.70 -11.48 -6.72
CA ARG A 373 6.85 -12.83 -7.31
C ARG A 373 8.18 -13.48 -6.89
N ASN A 374 8.15 -14.79 -6.65
CA ASN A 374 9.37 -15.57 -6.46
C ASN A 374 9.99 -15.98 -7.80
N ALA A 375 11.15 -16.66 -7.76
CA ALA A 375 11.88 -17.12 -8.94
C ALA A 375 11.07 -18.06 -9.88
N ASN A 376 10.02 -18.70 -9.38
CA ASN A 376 9.12 -19.54 -10.20
C ASN A 376 7.95 -18.75 -10.82
N GLY A 377 7.91 -17.43 -10.59
CA GLY A 377 6.85 -16.55 -11.01
C GLY A 377 5.58 -16.65 -10.16
N ASN A 378 5.60 -17.31 -9.01
CA ASN A 378 4.42 -17.39 -8.13
C ASN A 378 4.35 -16.17 -7.22
N VAL A 379 3.14 -15.68 -6.96
CA VAL A 379 2.90 -14.60 -6.00
C VAL A 379 3.29 -15.04 -4.59
N VAL A 380 3.97 -14.14 -3.88
CA VAL A 380 4.36 -14.29 -2.48
C VAL A 380 3.91 -13.04 -1.73
N ALA A 381 3.15 -13.24 -0.67
CA ALA A 381 2.74 -12.22 0.30
C ALA A 381 2.94 -12.82 1.70
N GLN A 382 3.91 -12.32 2.45
CA GLN A 382 4.31 -12.91 3.73
C GLN A 382 5.03 -11.91 4.65
N LEU A 383 4.87 -12.04 5.97
CA LEU A 383 5.65 -11.26 6.94
C LEU A 383 7.04 -11.85 7.18
N ASP A 384 7.13 -13.19 7.18
CA ASP A 384 8.37 -13.95 7.31
C ASP A 384 8.25 -15.28 6.57
N LEU A 385 9.31 -16.09 6.62
CA LEU A 385 9.37 -17.41 5.97
C LEU A 385 8.31 -18.42 6.46
N PHE A 386 7.68 -18.18 7.60
CA PHE A 386 6.70 -19.07 8.21
C PHE A 386 5.27 -18.54 8.16
N THR A 387 5.09 -17.25 7.82
CA THR A 387 3.82 -16.54 7.86
C THR A 387 3.41 -16.09 6.45
N ASN A 388 2.97 -17.05 5.65
CA ASN A 388 2.47 -16.83 4.30
C ASN A 388 0.96 -16.55 4.31
N PHE A 389 0.53 -15.52 3.60
CA PHE A 389 -0.87 -15.18 3.51
C PHE A 389 -1.57 -16.02 2.45
N ALA A 390 -2.73 -16.59 2.80
CA ALA A 390 -3.58 -17.27 1.84
C ALA A 390 -4.20 -16.23 0.89
N LEU A 391 -4.03 -16.42 -0.42
CA LEU A 391 -4.63 -15.56 -1.43
C LEU A 391 -6.14 -15.78 -1.52
N THR A 392 -6.88 -14.73 -1.86
CA THR A 392 -8.30 -14.83 -2.26
C THR A 392 -8.42 -15.55 -3.61
N ASP A 393 -9.61 -16.04 -3.94
CA ASP A 393 -9.83 -16.72 -5.22
C ASP A 393 -9.72 -15.75 -6.41
N GLU A 394 -10.13 -14.49 -6.23
CA GLU A 394 -9.90 -13.40 -7.18
C GLU A 394 -8.40 -13.21 -7.47
N ALA A 395 -7.57 -13.15 -6.43
CA ALA A 395 -6.12 -13.01 -6.56
C ALA A 395 -5.49 -14.23 -7.26
N LYS A 396 -5.91 -15.45 -6.90
CA LYS A 396 -5.43 -16.67 -7.56
C LYS A 396 -5.75 -16.67 -9.05
N GLN A 397 -6.93 -16.19 -9.43
CA GLN A 397 -7.33 -16.10 -10.83
C GLN A 397 -6.56 -15.00 -11.57
N LYS A 398 -6.53 -13.77 -11.03
CA LYS A 398 -5.84 -12.61 -11.63
C LYS A 398 -4.36 -12.92 -11.84
N TYR A 399 -3.67 -13.40 -10.81
CA TYR A 399 -2.22 -13.61 -10.85
C TYR A 399 -1.77 -15.01 -11.29
N ALA A 400 -2.70 -15.82 -11.81
CA ALA A 400 -2.38 -17.09 -12.48
C ALA A 400 -1.53 -16.85 -13.73
N ASP A 401 -1.78 -15.75 -14.44
CA ASP A 401 -0.85 -15.25 -15.45
C ASP A 401 0.40 -14.71 -14.74
N LYS A 402 1.57 -15.25 -15.11
CA LYS A 402 2.85 -14.90 -14.51
C LYS A 402 3.42 -13.59 -15.02
N ASN A 403 2.90 -13.07 -16.14
CA ASN A 403 3.34 -11.83 -16.74
C ASN A 403 2.73 -10.60 -16.07
N ILE A 404 1.60 -10.76 -15.36
CA ILE A 404 0.96 -9.69 -14.60
C ILE A 404 1.84 -9.35 -13.37
N PRO A 405 2.39 -8.15 -13.24
CA PRO A 405 3.15 -7.77 -12.06
C PRO A 405 2.22 -7.62 -10.84
N VAL A 406 2.73 -7.90 -9.64
CA VAL A 406 1.95 -7.78 -8.39
C VAL A 406 1.71 -6.31 -8.03
N VAL A 407 2.76 -5.50 -8.21
CA VAL A 407 2.71 -4.04 -8.18
C VAL A 407 2.79 -3.56 -9.63
N PRO A 408 1.81 -2.83 -10.16
CA PRO A 408 1.80 -2.37 -11.55
C PRO A 408 3.03 -1.52 -11.90
N ASN A 409 3.53 -1.61 -13.14
CA ASN A 409 4.76 -0.87 -13.52
C ASN A 409 4.59 0.66 -13.55
N GLY A 410 3.36 1.15 -13.69
CA GLY A 410 3.04 2.59 -13.83
C GLY A 410 2.71 3.30 -12.52
N ILE A 411 2.92 2.66 -11.38
CA ILE A 411 2.69 3.28 -10.08
C ILE A 411 3.83 4.22 -9.70
N GLU A 412 3.50 5.42 -9.24
CA GLU A 412 4.49 6.35 -8.69
C GLU A 412 5.15 5.77 -7.43
N LEU A 413 6.44 6.04 -7.24
CA LEU A 413 7.19 5.52 -6.10
C LEU A 413 6.55 5.91 -4.76
N ALA A 414 5.94 7.10 -4.70
CA ALA A 414 5.24 7.59 -3.52
C ALA A 414 3.94 6.83 -3.20
N ASP A 415 3.32 6.21 -4.19
CA ASP A 415 2.06 5.50 -4.05
C ASP A 415 2.27 4.01 -3.76
N ILE A 416 3.47 3.46 -4.05
CA ILE A 416 3.80 2.04 -3.83
C ILE A 416 3.48 1.56 -2.41
N PRO A 417 3.90 2.27 -1.33
CA PRO A 417 3.61 1.81 0.02
C PRO A 417 2.11 1.62 0.26
N ASN A 418 1.28 2.61 -0.10
CA ASN A 418 -0.17 2.52 0.06
C ASN A 418 -0.78 1.43 -0.82
N TYR A 419 -0.33 1.29 -2.07
CA TYR A 419 -0.81 0.24 -2.96
C TYR A 419 -0.52 -1.14 -2.39
N VAL A 420 0.69 -1.39 -1.90
CA VAL A 420 1.10 -2.67 -1.29
C VAL A 420 0.19 -3.02 -0.09
N MET A 421 -0.11 -2.04 0.76
CA MET A 421 -0.96 -2.23 1.93
C MET A 421 -2.41 -2.56 1.54
N ASN A 422 -2.97 -1.81 0.60
CA ASN A 422 -4.32 -2.05 0.08
C ASN A 422 -4.39 -3.39 -0.69
N TRP A 423 -3.34 -3.74 -1.43
CA TRP A 423 -3.24 -5.01 -2.16
C TRP A 423 -3.37 -6.19 -1.21
N ILE A 424 -2.66 -6.17 -0.08
CA ILE A 424 -2.72 -7.26 0.91
C ILE A 424 -4.13 -7.38 1.49
N ASN A 425 -4.73 -6.27 1.89
CA ASN A 425 -6.10 -6.26 2.42
C ASN A 425 -7.15 -6.75 1.42
N ARG A 426 -6.94 -6.49 0.12
CA ARG A 426 -7.86 -6.88 -0.96
C ARG A 426 -7.69 -8.35 -1.39
N TYR A 427 -6.44 -8.78 -1.54
CA TYR A 427 -6.09 -10.00 -2.27
C TYR A 427 -5.62 -11.14 -1.38
N THR A 428 -5.62 -10.95 -0.06
CA THR A 428 -5.33 -12.01 0.91
C THR A 428 -6.48 -12.22 1.89
N GLN A 429 -6.45 -13.34 2.61
CA GLN A 429 -7.39 -13.67 3.70
C GLN A 429 -6.97 -13.02 5.04
N CYS A 430 -6.35 -11.85 4.99
CA CYS A 430 -5.83 -11.15 6.16
C CYS A 430 -6.34 -9.70 6.16
N SER A 431 -6.62 -9.16 7.35
CA SER A 431 -6.64 -7.70 7.53
C SER A 431 -5.23 -7.23 7.89
N PHE A 432 -4.78 -6.15 7.29
CA PHE A 432 -3.39 -5.70 7.35
C PHE A 432 -3.31 -4.20 7.68
N ASP A 433 -2.47 -3.82 8.64
CA ASP A 433 -2.32 -2.44 9.12
C ASP A 433 -0.87 -2.14 9.54
N ILE A 434 -0.53 -0.85 9.66
CA ILE A 434 0.73 -0.37 10.25
C ILE A 434 0.45 0.17 11.65
N VAL A 435 1.20 -0.31 12.64
CA VAL A 435 1.05 0.09 14.04
C VAL A 435 2.36 0.62 14.61
N TYR A 436 2.28 1.65 15.44
CA TYR A 436 3.41 2.19 16.19
C TYR A 436 3.34 1.72 17.66
N SER A 437 4.35 1.00 18.14
CA SER A 437 4.42 0.58 19.55
C SER A 437 5.82 0.17 19.98
N LYS A 438 6.29 0.78 21.08
CA LYS A 438 7.53 0.42 21.80
C LYS A 438 7.43 -0.90 22.57
N ASP A 439 6.21 -1.38 22.77
CA ASP A 439 5.90 -2.51 23.64
C ASP A 439 5.52 -3.78 22.86
N ILE A 440 5.55 -3.75 21.52
CA ILE A 440 5.42 -4.95 20.69
C ILE A 440 6.75 -5.72 20.77
N THR A 441 6.79 -6.75 21.60
CA THR A 441 7.90 -7.72 21.61
C THR A 441 7.55 -8.93 20.76
N THR A 442 8.33 -9.21 19.72
CA THR A 442 8.20 -10.37 18.85
C THR A 442 8.96 -11.58 19.38
N ASP A 443 8.47 -12.26 20.42
CA ASP A 443 9.01 -13.57 20.78
C ASP A 443 8.37 -14.70 19.95
N SER A 444 8.66 -14.71 18.65
CA SER A 444 8.53 -15.85 17.70
C SER A 444 7.22 -16.66 17.71
N ASN A 445 6.14 -16.20 18.36
CA ASN A 445 4.82 -16.85 18.45
C ASN A 445 3.77 -16.05 19.25
N HIS A 446 4.12 -14.97 19.97
CA HIS A 446 3.17 -14.21 20.78
C HIS A 446 3.07 -12.75 20.33
N LEU A 447 1.86 -12.30 20.02
CA LEU A 447 1.56 -10.88 19.92
C LEU A 447 1.08 -10.38 21.28
N ARG A 448 1.90 -9.55 21.93
CA ARG A 448 1.48 -8.73 23.07
C ARG A 448 1.30 -7.30 22.56
N TYR A 449 0.05 -6.90 22.38
CA TYR A 449 -0.30 -5.51 22.13
C TYR A 449 -0.88 -4.92 23.41
N ASN A 450 -0.25 -3.87 23.94
CA ASN A 450 -0.72 -3.18 25.13
C ASN A 450 -1.15 -1.74 24.78
N PRO A 451 -2.44 -1.51 24.46
CA PRO A 451 -2.91 -0.21 23.98
C PRO A 451 -2.83 0.92 25.03
N THR A 452 -2.62 0.59 26.32
CA THR A 452 -2.60 1.59 27.40
C THR A 452 -1.28 2.35 27.55
N TYR A 453 -0.22 2.01 26.79
CA TYR A 453 1.10 2.66 26.90
C TYR A 453 1.52 3.47 25.66
N SER A 454 0.74 3.43 24.58
CA SER A 454 0.97 4.25 23.39
C SER A 454 0.52 5.69 23.63
N LYS A 455 1.46 6.55 24.05
CA LYS A 455 1.31 7.99 23.92
C LYS A 455 1.34 8.31 22.41
N ILE A 456 0.16 8.56 21.84
CA ILE A 456 -0.01 8.93 20.43
C ILE A 456 0.49 10.38 20.29
N ASP A 457 1.78 10.55 20.05
CA ASP A 457 2.36 11.83 19.62
C ASP A 457 2.02 12.05 18.12
N GLN A 458 2.17 13.29 17.65
CA GLN A 458 1.72 13.80 16.34
C GLN A 458 2.20 13.01 15.10
N LYS A 459 3.16 12.07 15.26
CA LYS A 459 3.66 11.14 14.22
C LYS A 459 2.85 9.84 14.08
N ALA A 460 1.94 9.52 15.00
CA ALA A 460 1.25 8.25 14.98
C ALA A 460 0.17 8.20 13.89
N HIS A 461 0.18 7.13 13.09
CA HIS A 461 -0.97 6.78 12.25
C HIS A 461 -2.17 6.52 13.17
N PRO A 462 -3.39 6.97 12.85
CA PRO A 462 -4.57 6.51 13.57
C PRO A 462 -4.66 5.01 13.29
N SER A 463 -4.21 4.18 14.24
CA SER A 463 -4.67 2.81 14.29
C SER A 463 -6.18 2.94 14.28
N TYR A 464 -6.84 2.53 13.19
CA TYR A 464 -8.27 2.33 13.25
C TYR A 464 -8.51 1.52 14.50
N GLY A 465 -9.56 1.83 15.24
CA GLY A 465 -9.93 1.07 16.41
C GLY A 465 -10.31 -0.37 16.03
N TYR A 466 -9.42 -1.13 15.39
CA TYR A 466 -9.03 -2.40 15.92
C TYR A 466 -8.96 -2.20 17.43
N LEU A 467 -10.06 -2.55 18.06
CA LEU A 467 -9.95 -3.55 19.07
C LEU A 467 -9.14 -4.72 18.45
N VAL A 468 -7.82 -4.55 18.33
CA VAL A 468 -6.93 -5.29 19.19
C VAL A 468 -7.41 -4.91 20.58
N SER A 469 -8.59 -5.45 20.94
CA SER A 469 -8.93 -5.79 22.29
C SER A 469 -7.62 -6.36 22.70
N GLN A 470 -6.96 -5.67 23.64
CA GLN A 470 -6.10 -6.30 24.60
C GLN A 470 -6.44 -7.77 24.49
N VAL A 471 -5.64 -8.59 23.79
CA VAL A 471 -6.05 -9.98 23.65
C VAL A 471 -5.65 -10.62 24.98
N VAL A 472 -6.19 -10.05 26.06
CA VAL A 472 -6.94 -10.77 27.06
C VAL A 472 -7.83 -11.71 26.27
N HIS A 473 -7.22 -12.83 25.88
CA HIS A 473 -7.94 -14.04 25.54
C HIS A 473 -8.70 -14.40 26.82
N THR A 474 -9.84 -13.75 27.01
CA THR A 474 -10.80 -14.16 28.00
C THR A 474 -11.24 -15.53 27.48
N PRO A 475 -10.97 -16.61 28.22
CA PRO A 475 -11.45 -17.92 27.82
C PRO A 475 -12.96 -17.83 27.60
N PRO A 476 -13.54 -18.61 26.67
CA PRO A 476 -14.98 -18.75 26.54
C PRO A 476 -15.65 -18.74 27.92
N ALA A 477 -16.57 -17.80 28.11
CA ALA A 477 -17.16 -17.56 29.42
C ALA A 477 -17.77 -18.85 29.96
N PHE A 478 -17.46 -19.18 31.21
CA PHE A 478 -18.10 -20.29 31.92
C PHE A 478 -18.51 -19.84 33.32
N THR A 479 -19.62 -20.39 33.79
CA THR A 479 -20.13 -20.09 35.13
C THR A 479 -19.29 -20.80 36.16
N GLN A 480 -18.58 -20.04 37.00
CA GLN A 480 -17.81 -20.65 38.08
C GLN A 480 -18.76 -21.37 39.06
N ARG A 481 -18.51 -22.66 39.31
CA ARG A 481 -19.35 -23.51 40.18
C ARG A 481 -18.89 -23.46 41.63
N LYS A 482 -17.60 -23.25 41.87
CA LYS A 482 -16.99 -23.13 43.21
C LYS A 482 -15.91 -22.04 43.23
N PHE A 483 -15.99 -21.13 44.18
CA PHE A 483 -15.10 -19.96 44.23
C PHE A 483 -13.88 -20.11 45.16
N ASP A 484 -13.92 -21.06 46.11
CA ASP A 484 -13.06 -21.01 47.30
C ASP A 484 -12.10 -22.22 47.45
N TYR A 485 -11.34 -22.59 46.40
CA TYR A 485 -10.33 -23.67 46.51
C TYR A 485 -9.08 -23.22 47.29
N THR A 486 -8.77 -21.94 47.23
CA THR A 486 -7.64 -21.31 47.93
C THR A 486 -8.02 -20.67 49.27
N GLU A 487 -9.22 -20.93 49.78
CA GLU A 487 -9.68 -20.44 51.08
C GLU A 487 -8.69 -20.77 52.20
N ASN A 488 -8.18 -19.74 52.89
CA ASN A 488 -7.14 -19.82 53.94
C ASN A 488 -5.72 -20.20 53.47
N LEU A 489 -5.45 -20.23 52.16
CA LEU A 489 -4.11 -20.41 51.60
C LEU A 489 -3.49 -19.04 51.31
N SER A 490 -2.18 -18.94 51.51
CA SER A 490 -1.40 -17.79 51.03
C SER A 490 -1.07 -17.98 49.56
N VAL A 491 -1.54 -17.07 48.71
CA VAL A 491 -1.31 -17.09 47.25
C VAL A 491 -0.35 -15.98 46.84
N TYR A 492 0.71 -16.32 46.12
CA TYR A 492 1.63 -15.36 45.51
C TYR A 492 1.30 -15.19 44.02
N GLU A 493 0.85 -13.99 43.66
CA GLU A 493 0.60 -13.58 42.27
C GLU A 493 1.73 -12.65 41.81
N ASN A 494 2.44 -13.00 40.74
CA ASN A 494 3.44 -12.11 40.14
C ASN A 494 3.36 -12.08 38.60
N TYR A 495 3.81 -10.98 38.00
CA TYR A 495 3.78 -10.75 36.56
C TYR A 495 4.95 -11.39 35.81
N ASP A 496 6.11 -11.63 36.44
CA ASP A 496 7.21 -12.39 35.83
C ASP A 496 7.93 -13.20 36.91
N LEU A 497 7.86 -14.54 36.82
CA LEU A 497 8.62 -15.45 37.67
C LEU A 497 9.57 -16.28 36.81
N ALA A 498 10.86 -16.21 37.15
CA ALA A 498 11.90 -17.06 36.58
C ALA A 498 12.25 -18.30 37.46
N TYR A 499 11.77 -18.40 38.71
CA TYR A 499 12.08 -19.48 39.66
C TYR A 499 10.99 -19.65 40.76
N PRO A 500 10.76 -20.84 41.36
CA PRO A 500 9.63 -21.04 42.27
C PRO A 500 9.92 -20.66 43.72
N ASN A 501 8.96 -19.93 44.31
CA ASN A 501 8.76 -19.54 45.72
C ASN A 501 9.79 -18.61 46.39
N PRO A 502 9.89 -17.34 45.99
CA PRO A 502 10.78 -16.38 46.65
C PRO A 502 10.38 -16.01 48.10
N LEU A 503 9.17 -16.38 48.58
CA LEU A 503 8.57 -15.79 49.79
C LEU A 503 7.73 -16.75 50.68
N ASN A 504 7.90 -18.07 50.58
CA ASN A 504 7.20 -19.09 51.40
C ASN A 504 5.66 -19.14 51.31
N TYR A 505 5.08 -18.80 50.16
CA TYR A 505 3.62 -18.91 49.95
C TYR A 505 3.17 -20.36 49.73
N ASP A 506 1.90 -20.66 50.06
CA ASP A 506 1.29 -21.99 49.90
C ASP A 506 1.05 -22.34 48.42
N VAL A 507 0.68 -21.33 47.61
CA VAL A 507 0.52 -21.44 46.16
C VAL A 507 1.21 -20.29 45.45
N SER A 508 1.89 -20.56 44.33
CA SER A 508 2.47 -19.50 43.47
C SER A 508 2.23 -19.77 41.99
N TYR A 509 1.97 -18.71 41.21
CA TYR A 509 1.84 -18.78 39.75
C TYR A 509 2.17 -17.45 39.06
N THR A 510 2.48 -17.51 37.77
CA THR A 510 2.72 -16.31 36.94
C THR A 510 1.43 -15.87 36.27
N LYS A 511 0.93 -14.68 36.56
CA LYS A 511 -0.42 -14.23 36.12
C LYS A 511 -0.53 -14.01 34.61
N ASN A 512 0.52 -13.48 33.98
CA ASN A 512 0.55 -13.20 32.52
C ASN A 512 0.93 -14.43 31.66
N ARG A 513 1.50 -15.47 32.28
CA ARG A 513 1.95 -16.73 31.67
C ARG A 513 1.73 -17.88 32.66
N PRO A 514 0.48 -18.22 33.01
CA PRO A 514 0.16 -19.21 34.03
C PRO A 514 0.32 -20.61 33.45
N THR A 515 1.51 -20.89 32.94
CA THR A 515 1.88 -22.23 32.50
C THR A 515 1.94 -23.15 33.70
N TRP A 516 2.29 -22.65 34.89
CA TRP A 516 2.50 -23.46 36.09
C TRP A 516 1.85 -22.83 37.32
N TYR A 517 1.18 -23.68 38.09
CA TYR A 517 0.69 -23.43 39.44
C TYR A 517 1.46 -24.34 40.37
N TYR A 518 2.27 -23.79 41.27
CA TYR A 518 3.10 -24.56 42.19
C TYR A 518 2.48 -24.58 43.59
N PHE A 519 2.53 -25.73 44.25
CA PHE A 519 2.01 -25.95 45.61
C PHE A 519 3.17 -26.25 46.57
N PHE A 520 3.22 -25.53 47.69
CA PHE A 520 4.28 -25.61 48.69
C PHE A 520 3.70 -25.88 50.09
N ASN A 521 4.55 -25.90 51.12
CA ASN A 521 4.14 -26.00 52.53
C ASN A 521 3.22 -27.21 52.82
N ASN A 522 3.50 -28.36 52.19
CA ASN A 522 2.71 -29.60 52.25
C ASN A 522 1.32 -29.52 51.59
N PHE A 523 1.07 -28.51 50.77
CA PHE A 523 -0.09 -28.49 49.88
C PHE A 523 0.20 -29.22 48.57
N HIS A 524 -0.82 -29.89 48.06
CA HIS A 524 -0.80 -30.67 46.83
C HIS A 524 -2.10 -30.48 46.05
N ALA A 525 -2.03 -30.49 44.72
CA ALA A 525 -3.21 -30.71 43.89
C ALA A 525 -3.58 -32.19 43.93
N LEU A 526 -4.72 -32.53 44.53
CA LEU A 526 -5.30 -33.87 44.52
C LEU A 526 -6.24 -34.01 43.32
N ILE A 527 -5.99 -35.03 42.50
CA ILE A 527 -6.71 -35.31 41.25
C ILE A 527 -7.40 -36.66 41.39
N LYS A 528 -8.73 -36.67 41.34
CA LYS A 528 -9.56 -37.88 41.32
C LYS A 528 -9.89 -38.23 39.88
N LEU A 529 -9.51 -39.44 39.49
CA LEU A 529 -9.69 -39.98 38.15
C LEU A 529 -11.13 -40.52 37.96
N GLU A 530 -11.53 -40.69 36.70
CA GLU A 530 -12.86 -41.25 36.32
C GLU A 530 -13.11 -42.64 36.94
N ASN A 531 -12.06 -43.42 37.20
CA ASN A 531 -12.15 -44.73 37.85
C ASN A 531 -12.27 -44.66 39.40
N GLY A 532 -12.34 -43.46 39.99
CA GLY A 532 -12.47 -43.24 41.43
C GLY A 532 -11.17 -43.24 42.22
N THR A 533 -10.02 -43.49 41.59
CA THR A 533 -8.69 -43.44 42.25
C THR A 533 -8.12 -42.02 42.25
N TYR A 534 -7.19 -41.74 43.17
CA TYR A 534 -6.57 -40.44 43.41
C TYR A 534 -5.08 -40.43 43.07
N ARG A 535 -4.63 -39.30 42.53
CA ARG A 535 -3.23 -38.90 42.35
C ARG A 535 -3.00 -37.54 43.00
N SER A 536 -1.76 -37.20 43.33
CA SER A 536 -1.41 -35.87 43.87
C SER A 536 -0.27 -35.26 43.08
N ALA A 537 -0.25 -33.95 42.86
CA ALA A 537 0.85 -33.22 42.23
C ALA A 537 1.31 -32.00 43.05
N THR A 538 2.60 -31.69 42.98
CA THR A 538 3.20 -30.47 43.56
C THR A 538 3.12 -29.28 42.62
N TYR A 539 2.65 -29.49 41.38
CA TYR A 539 2.30 -28.43 40.45
C TYR A 539 1.18 -28.88 39.52
N LEU A 540 0.45 -27.92 38.96
CA LEU A 540 -0.44 -28.10 37.81
C LEU A 540 0.08 -27.28 36.64
N ARG A 541 0.10 -27.86 35.45
CA ARG A 541 0.54 -27.19 34.24
C ARG A 541 -0.59 -27.05 33.23
N PHE A 542 -0.87 -25.83 32.81
CA PHE A 542 -1.80 -25.52 31.72
C PHE A 542 -0.99 -25.17 30.48
N HIS A 543 -0.89 -26.11 29.54
CA HIS A 543 -0.21 -25.83 28.28
C HIS A 543 -1.03 -24.88 27.39
N GLY A 544 -0.34 -23.86 26.90
CA GLY A 544 -0.72 -23.03 25.78
C GLY A 544 0.22 -23.33 24.63
N SER A 545 -0.32 -23.48 23.42
CA SER A 545 0.47 -23.57 22.19
C SER A 545 -0.33 -23.00 21.02
N PHE A 546 0.19 -22.01 20.32
CA PHE A 546 -0.49 -21.43 19.14
C PHE A 546 -0.71 -22.45 18.00
N THR A 547 -0.17 -23.66 18.10
CA THR A 547 -0.26 -24.71 17.07
C THR A 547 -1.26 -25.82 17.39
N THR A 548 -1.79 -25.91 18.61
CA THR A 548 -2.71 -26.98 19.02
C THR A 548 -3.85 -26.33 19.81
N PRO A 549 -5.14 -26.52 19.50
CA PRO A 549 -6.22 -25.89 20.27
C PRO A 549 -6.37 -26.49 21.67
N ALA A 550 -6.91 -25.74 22.63
CA ALA A 550 -7.06 -26.19 24.02
C ALA A 550 -7.92 -27.47 24.16
N SER A 551 -8.85 -27.72 23.23
CA SER A 551 -9.60 -28.99 23.13
C SER A 551 -8.73 -30.24 22.94
N GLN A 552 -7.53 -30.07 22.40
CA GLN A 552 -6.56 -31.13 22.11
C GLN A 552 -5.38 -31.11 23.08
N ARG A 553 -5.40 -30.21 24.08
CA ARG A 553 -4.34 -30.06 25.07
C ARG A 553 -4.77 -30.71 26.38
N ASN A 554 -3.99 -31.69 26.79
CA ASN A 554 -4.15 -32.29 28.09
C ASN A 554 -3.36 -31.44 29.11
N GLY A 555 -3.98 -31.05 30.22
CA GLY A 555 -3.24 -30.42 31.33
C GLY A 555 -2.24 -31.43 31.93
N TYR A 556 -1.06 -30.99 32.36
CA TYR A 556 -0.01 -31.88 32.89
C TYR A 556 0.14 -31.72 34.41
N GLY A 557 -0.04 -32.81 35.15
CA GLY A 557 0.42 -32.96 36.53
C GLY A 557 0.91 -34.39 36.75
N LEU A 558 2.23 -34.58 36.91
CA LEU A 558 2.87 -35.90 37.08
C LEU A 558 2.53 -36.97 36.01
N ASN A 559 2.78 -36.65 34.74
CA ASN A 559 2.55 -37.57 33.61
C ASN A 559 1.09 -38.09 33.51
N HIS A 560 0.13 -37.35 34.05
CA HIS A 560 -1.29 -37.57 33.79
C HIS A 560 -1.83 -36.44 32.92
N ASP A 561 -2.54 -36.84 31.88
CA ASP A 561 -3.18 -35.99 30.89
C ASP A 561 -4.67 -35.90 31.24
N PHE A 562 -5.16 -34.70 31.55
CA PHE A 562 -6.59 -34.49 31.80
C PHE A 562 -7.44 -34.84 30.57
N THR A 563 -8.58 -35.49 30.79
CA THR A 563 -9.46 -35.91 29.71
C THR A 563 -10.58 -34.89 29.51
N MET A 564 -10.55 -34.16 28.40
CA MET A 564 -11.59 -33.17 28.08
C MET A 564 -12.98 -33.80 27.85
N THR A 565 -14.03 -33.15 28.34
CA THR A 565 -15.42 -33.50 28.01
C THR A 565 -15.75 -33.15 26.55
N ASP A 566 -16.78 -33.77 25.96
CA ASP A 566 -17.17 -33.49 24.57
C ASP A 566 -17.70 -32.05 24.40
N GLU A 567 -18.35 -31.51 25.43
CA GLU A 567 -18.74 -30.10 25.51
C GLU A 567 -17.50 -29.20 25.45
N ALA A 568 -16.49 -29.50 26.27
CA ALA A 568 -15.24 -28.74 26.29
C ALA A 568 -14.50 -28.81 24.94
N LYS A 569 -14.46 -29.99 24.30
CA LYS A 569 -13.85 -30.13 22.98
C LYS A 569 -14.51 -29.21 21.96
N THR A 570 -15.84 -29.09 22.00
CA THR A 570 -16.62 -28.25 21.10
C THR A 570 -16.38 -26.76 21.38
N ILE A 571 -16.46 -26.33 22.63
CA ILE A 571 -16.28 -24.91 23.01
C ILE A 571 -14.86 -24.43 22.71
N TYR A 572 -13.86 -25.29 22.94
CA TYR A 572 -12.44 -24.91 22.88
C TYR A 572 -11.71 -25.41 21.61
N GLN A 573 -12.43 -25.89 20.58
CA GLN A 573 -11.82 -26.42 19.34
C GLN A 573 -10.99 -25.41 18.55
N ASN A 574 -11.28 -24.12 18.70
CA ASN A 574 -10.56 -23.04 18.04
C ASN A 574 -9.91 -22.07 19.05
N TYR A 575 -9.79 -22.47 20.32
CA TYR A 575 -9.18 -21.63 21.35
C TYR A 575 -7.71 -21.99 21.54
N TYR A 576 -6.81 -21.16 21.00
CA TYR A 576 -5.37 -21.45 20.97
C TYR A 576 -4.57 -20.82 22.12
N TYR A 577 -5.23 -20.31 23.16
CA TYR A 577 -4.56 -19.55 24.21
C TYR A 577 -4.53 -20.27 25.56
N HIS A 578 -3.78 -19.72 26.52
CA HIS A 578 -3.72 -20.24 27.89
C HIS A 578 -5.01 -19.85 28.63
N ILE A 579 -5.65 -20.82 29.28
CA ILE A 579 -6.94 -20.59 29.96
C ILE A 579 -6.79 -19.81 31.27
N GLY A 580 -5.63 -19.88 31.92
CA GLY A 580 -5.41 -19.19 33.19
C GLY A 580 -4.98 -17.72 33.08
N VAL A 581 -4.76 -17.17 31.87
CA VAL A 581 -4.12 -15.84 31.71
C VAL A 581 -4.97 -14.76 32.36
N ASN A 582 -4.36 -13.98 33.26
CA ASN A 582 -5.02 -12.96 34.08
C ASN A 582 -6.14 -13.49 35.00
N GLN A 583 -6.19 -14.80 35.24
CA GLN A 583 -7.18 -15.44 36.10
C GLN A 583 -6.56 -15.89 37.44
N SER A 584 -7.42 -16.17 38.44
CA SER A 584 -7.00 -16.70 39.74
C SER A 584 -6.73 -18.22 39.67
N VAL A 585 -6.09 -18.76 40.71
CA VAL A 585 -5.94 -20.22 40.88
C VAL A 585 -7.30 -20.91 40.94
N ASP A 586 -8.27 -20.30 41.64
CA ASP A 586 -9.64 -20.85 41.76
C ASP A 586 -10.32 -20.95 40.40
N TYR A 587 -10.18 -19.93 39.54
CA TYR A 587 -10.68 -19.96 38.17
C TYR A 587 -10.12 -21.14 37.38
N ALA A 588 -8.81 -21.37 37.47
CA ALA A 588 -8.14 -22.44 36.73
C ALA A 588 -8.56 -23.84 37.21
N ILE A 589 -8.75 -24.03 38.52
CA ILE A 589 -9.19 -25.30 39.11
C ILE A 589 -10.66 -25.57 38.80
N ASP A 590 -11.51 -24.55 38.87
CA ASP A 590 -12.93 -24.68 38.54
C ASP A 590 -13.14 -24.98 37.06
N TRP A 591 -12.32 -24.37 36.18
CA TRP A 591 -12.30 -24.70 34.76
C TRP A 591 -11.98 -26.18 34.52
N LEU A 592 -10.96 -26.73 35.20
CA LEU A 592 -10.64 -28.17 35.09
C LEU A 592 -11.81 -29.03 35.54
N ASN A 593 -12.39 -28.73 36.70
CA ASN A 593 -13.51 -29.48 37.26
C ASN A 593 -14.78 -29.44 36.38
N GLN A 594 -14.95 -28.40 35.57
CA GLN A 594 -16.10 -28.28 34.69
C GLN A 594 -15.88 -28.95 33.33
N TYR A 595 -14.66 -28.88 32.79
CA TYR A 595 -14.37 -29.21 31.39
C TYR A 595 -13.48 -30.44 31.19
N THR A 596 -13.06 -31.06 32.28
CA THR A 596 -12.36 -32.35 32.27
C THR A 596 -13.17 -33.41 33.02
N LYS A 597 -12.83 -34.68 32.82
CA LYS A 597 -13.50 -35.80 33.49
C LYS A 597 -13.00 -36.03 34.91
N GLU A 598 -11.85 -35.46 35.25
CA GLU A 598 -11.22 -35.57 36.56
C GLU A 598 -11.69 -34.46 37.51
N GLU A 599 -11.70 -34.76 38.82
CA GLU A 599 -11.96 -33.75 39.86
C GLU A 599 -10.65 -33.32 40.52
N VAL A 600 -10.43 -32.00 40.64
CA VAL A 600 -9.22 -31.40 41.20
C VAL A 600 -9.55 -30.60 42.46
N LEU A 601 -8.77 -30.82 43.52
CA LEU A 601 -8.83 -30.11 44.79
C LEU A 601 -7.41 -29.76 45.27
N ILE A 602 -7.25 -28.70 46.08
CA ILE A 602 -6.00 -28.44 46.81
C ILE A 602 -6.14 -29.03 48.21
N VAL A 603 -5.19 -29.87 48.64
CA VAL A 603 -5.18 -30.52 49.96
C VAL A 603 -3.86 -30.37 50.67
N TYR A 604 -3.90 -30.29 52.00
CA TYR A 604 -2.75 -30.35 52.88
C TYR A 604 -2.49 -31.80 53.33
N SER A 605 -1.24 -32.27 53.19
CA SER A 605 -0.80 -33.55 53.74
C SER A 605 0.71 -33.55 54.01
N THR A 606 1.10 -33.87 55.24
CA THR A 606 2.53 -34.03 55.62
C THR A 606 3.13 -35.36 55.16
N ASN A 607 2.31 -36.29 54.67
CA ASN A 607 2.73 -37.58 54.13
C ASN A 607 1.80 -38.01 52.99
N ILE A 608 1.84 -37.24 51.89
CA ILE A 608 0.92 -37.40 50.76
C ILE A 608 0.95 -38.80 50.15
N THR A 609 2.10 -39.48 50.17
CA THR A 609 2.24 -40.85 49.65
C THR A 609 1.40 -41.84 50.45
N ASN A 610 1.47 -41.79 51.78
CA ASN A 610 0.68 -42.69 52.63
C ASN A 610 -0.81 -42.33 52.59
N ASP A 611 -1.13 -41.04 52.60
CA ASP A 611 -2.51 -40.57 52.57
C ASP A 611 -3.20 -40.89 51.23
N LEU A 612 -2.50 -40.77 50.10
CA LEU A 612 -2.99 -41.25 48.80
C LEU A 612 -3.27 -42.75 48.80
N LYS A 613 -2.38 -43.56 49.39
CA LYS A 613 -2.61 -44.99 49.51
C LYS A 613 -3.89 -45.24 50.31
N ARG A 614 -4.07 -44.57 51.45
CA ARG A 614 -5.27 -44.70 52.28
C ARG A 614 -6.56 -44.29 51.54
N LEU A 615 -6.53 -43.21 50.77
CA LEU A 615 -7.66 -42.79 49.92
C LEU A 615 -8.01 -43.86 48.89
N ASN A 616 -7.01 -44.39 48.18
CA ASN A 616 -7.19 -45.40 47.14
C ASN A 616 -7.63 -46.76 47.72
N ASP A 617 -7.21 -47.09 48.94
CA ASP A 617 -7.65 -48.28 49.69
C ASP A 617 -9.04 -48.09 50.33
N GLY A 618 -9.65 -46.88 50.23
CA GLY A 618 -10.95 -46.56 50.81
C GLY A 618 -10.96 -46.39 52.34
N THR A 619 -9.79 -46.17 52.94
CA THR A 619 -9.58 -46.06 54.40
C THR A 619 -9.35 -44.62 54.89
N ALA A 620 -9.40 -43.65 53.97
CA ALA A 620 -9.38 -42.23 54.25
C ALA A 620 -10.42 -41.52 53.39
N THR A 621 -10.80 -40.30 53.79
CA THR A 621 -11.65 -39.43 52.98
C THR A 621 -11.06 -38.02 52.90
N VAL A 622 -11.52 -37.21 51.96
CA VAL A 622 -11.15 -35.79 51.91
C VAL A 622 -12.16 -35.00 52.73
N GLY A 623 -11.67 -34.17 53.66
CA GLY A 623 -12.51 -33.34 54.52
C GLY A 623 -11.77 -32.07 54.96
N LYS A 624 -12.44 -31.21 55.73
CA LYS A 624 -11.81 -30.02 56.31
C LYS A 624 -11.09 -30.38 57.61
N GLY A 625 -9.84 -29.95 57.76
CA GLY A 625 -9.00 -30.15 58.95
C GLY A 625 -8.05 -28.97 59.19
N LEU A 626 -7.37 -28.94 60.33
CA LEU A 626 -6.41 -27.89 60.66
C LEU A 626 -5.02 -28.26 60.12
N ASN A 627 -4.35 -27.33 59.43
CA ASN A 627 -2.94 -27.47 59.07
C ASN A 627 -2.01 -27.18 60.26
N ASN A 628 -0.69 -27.28 60.06
CA ASN A 628 0.33 -26.99 61.07
C ASN A 628 0.34 -25.53 61.59
N GLN A 629 -0.36 -24.61 60.91
CA GLN A 629 -0.53 -23.22 61.33
C GLN A 629 -1.89 -22.96 62.01
N GLY A 630 -2.70 -24.01 62.24
CA GLY A 630 -4.03 -23.88 62.83
C GLY A 630 -5.09 -23.32 61.89
N LYS A 631 -4.85 -23.32 60.57
CA LYS A 631 -5.80 -22.86 59.55
C LYS A 631 -6.66 -24.02 59.06
N LEU A 632 -7.96 -23.77 58.89
CA LEU A 632 -8.90 -24.75 58.36
C LEU A 632 -8.75 -24.87 56.84
N VAL A 633 -8.28 -26.03 56.38
CA VAL A 633 -8.00 -26.34 54.96
C VAL A 633 -8.53 -27.72 54.60
N ASN A 634 -8.53 -28.08 53.31
CA ASN A 634 -8.84 -29.45 52.91
C ASN A 634 -7.66 -30.37 53.27
N CYS A 635 -7.94 -31.50 53.90
CA CYS A 635 -6.97 -32.51 54.30
C CYS A 635 -7.47 -33.90 53.92
N ILE A 636 -6.55 -34.86 53.95
CA ILE A 636 -6.88 -36.29 53.88
C ILE A 636 -6.99 -36.80 55.32
N ILE A 637 -8.16 -37.30 55.71
CA ILE A 637 -8.50 -37.73 57.09
C ILE A 637 -8.69 -39.23 57.19
#